data_AF-U1LMQ4-F1
#
_entry.id   AF-U1LMQ4-F1
#
_cell.length_a   1.000
_cell.length_b   1.000
_cell.length_c   1.000
_cell.angle_alpha   90.00
_cell.angle_beta   90.00
_cell.angle_gamma   90.00
#
_symmetry.space_group_name_H-M   'P 1'
#
loop_
_entity.id
_entity.type
_entity.pdbx_description
1 polymer ?
#
loop_
_entity_poly.entity_id
_entity_poly.type
_entity_poly.pdbx_seq_one_letter_code
_entity_poly.pdbx_strand_id
1 'polypeptide(L)'
;MSAAATGRASTGSSGVTVARDGPRRWGRGGDPKGSPPSSSTARIHAGPVETTALAVLPIAWLWSTGTVLGDGWLLPALGAVLTMALAAALARTIMPAFVATGVVALLGVGWITATSAPDEALLGVIPTPESAGASMRAIGEGVQAIAWALRTPIEVEGAVLAAVVAGAVVLALGVDLLGHAMRLPAIAVLLAAAPLLLPIAFRADIPWWHALPGAAAAALALAAPAIDERVAIGRGWLAPVALVGVAAALAAAVPLVAPSPRDVALDLPTLEELLRSPTPVLQTDIDLGDELRRPEARQVFTYSTSDGLPTVTRLMTLPEAGEDGFRQVAPTAGDPDLLVEGADLGAPMQLTVRMSPVRAESLPTPERVAGATAPEGAHWDDANDALRIEGSVDTDGLEFTSSGTRSPDLASLVGDSSTGHEELLLLPERAQGIRELGSSLVTEGMGAADRVRAVHAYMTTGVWDYSEQLDLPGFAGASGDGWEALEGFLETRSGYCVHYASATGALLRGAGVPARVVVGFLPGDEIAGGRSVTTNHMHAWAEAWVDGAGWVRVETTPGAGTGQASPEGDEQTQEPTPTPTESAAPTPTPSATQSAAPTTAPTASPTPSSPGVAEPGATAIDWAALRPWLIGAGLVLLLALPWLVRRGQRAVRLRRGAPGGWHELRAALADAGTRLPASATPGEVQAAIGARLADDPQARSAADRVRLAAERAVFDAGPRERGAVDADVRLVARALGRSQPLWRRVLSTALPPSLVRVVPPIDE
;
A
#
# COMPACT_ATOMS: atom_id res chain seq x y z
N MET A 1 -72.21 25.47 -9.46
CA MET A 1 -73.58 25.99 -9.28
C MET A 1 -74.50 24.82 -8.94
N SER A 2 -75.25 24.98 -7.85
CA SER A 2 -76.43 24.25 -7.34
C SER A 2 -76.63 22.78 -7.76
N ALA A 3 -76.69 21.81 -6.82
CA ALA A 3 -77.78 21.62 -5.84
C ALA A 3 -79.13 21.44 -6.56
N ALA A 4 -80.03 20.54 -6.21
CA ALA A 4 -80.18 19.48 -5.24
C ALA A 4 -81.60 18.93 -5.53
N ALA A 5 -81.91 17.72 -5.05
CA ALA A 5 -83.23 17.27 -4.56
C ALA A 5 -83.39 15.78 -4.92
N THR A 6 -83.16 14.81 -4.02
CA THR A 6 -83.93 14.41 -2.82
C THR A 6 -85.39 14.04 -3.07
N GLY A 7 -85.71 12.79 -2.74
CA GLY A 7 -87.05 12.25 -2.49
C GLY A 7 -87.08 10.75 -2.81
N ARG A 8 -86.70 9.84 -1.89
CA ARG A 8 -87.59 9.16 -0.89
C ARG A 8 -88.93 8.73 -1.50
N ALA A 9 -89.48 7.54 -1.28
CA ALA A 9 -89.12 6.32 -0.55
C ALA A 9 -90.24 5.29 -0.87
N SER A 10 -90.17 4.11 -0.23
CA SER A 10 -91.23 3.09 -0.07
C SER A 10 -91.37 2.10 -1.24
N THR A 11 -91.59 0.79 -1.06
CA THR A 11 -91.71 -0.12 0.10
C THR A 11 -91.84 -1.54 -0.49
N GLY A 12 -91.51 -2.58 0.26
CA GLY A 12 -92.31 -3.81 0.20
C GLY A 12 -91.71 -5.06 -0.44
N SER A 13 -91.09 -5.88 0.44
CA SER A 13 -91.14 -7.35 0.53
C SER A 13 -90.89 -8.25 -0.68
N SER A 14 -89.71 -8.87 -0.65
CA SER A 14 -89.48 -10.31 -0.45
C SER A 14 -90.49 -11.33 -1.01
N GLY A 15 -90.00 -12.15 -1.95
CA GLY A 15 -90.58 -13.45 -2.33
C GLY A 15 -89.58 -14.26 -3.16
N VAL A 16 -88.94 -15.25 -2.52
CA VAL A 16 -87.87 -16.10 -3.08
C VAL A 16 -88.45 -17.11 -4.08
N THR A 17 -87.77 -17.34 -5.21
CA THR A 17 -87.86 -18.63 -5.94
C THR A 17 -86.58 -18.92 -6.72
N VAL A 18 -86.16 -20.17 -6.62
CA VAL A 18 -84.94 -20.80 -7.16
C VAL A 18 -85.17 -21.23 -8.61
N ALA A 19 -84.23 -20.98 -9.53
CA ALA A 19 -83.88 -21.89 -10.64
C ALA A 19 -82.65 -21.43 -11.43
N ARG A 20 -81.99 -22.42 -12.03
CA ARG A 20 -80.65 -22.49 -12.60
C ARG A 20 -80.50 -21.89 -14.01
N ASP A 21 -79.21 -21.77 -14.38
CA ASP A 21 -78.58 -21.92 -15.69
C ASP A 21 -78.35 -20.70 -16.60
N GLY A 22 -77.06 -20.51 -16.95
CA GLY A 22 -76.64 -20.14 -18.29
C GLY A 22 -75.95 -18.77 -18.45
N PRO A 23 -74.91 -18.66 -19.30
CA PRO A 23 -73.72 -17.87 -19.04
C PRO A 23 -73.84 -16.42 -19.53
N ARG A 24 -73.44 -15.46 -18.70
CA ARG A 24 -73.27 -14.06 -19.12
C ARG A 24 -71.83 -13.60 -19.01
N ARG A 25 -71.22 -13.53 -20.19
CA ARG A 25 -70.07 -12.72 -20.57
C ARG A 25 -70.27 -11.28 -20.07
N TRP A 26 -69.48 -10.81 -19.10
CA TRP A 26 -69.42 -9.40 -18.72
C TRP A 26 -67.98 -8.89 -18.83
N GLY A 27 -67.87 -7.79 -19.57
CA GLY A 27 -66.64 -7.06 -19.80
C GLY A 27 -66.23 -6.21 -18.61
N ARG A 28 -64.97 -5.78 -18.73
CA ARG A 28 -64.24 -4.72 -18.02
C ARG A 28 -65.03 -3.87 -17.02
N GLY A 29 -64.47 -3.79 -15.81
CA GLY A 29 -64.57 -2.62 -14.94
C GLY A 29 -64.79 -2.98 -13.48
N GLY A 30 -63.71 -3.01 -12.70
CA GLY A 30 -63.76 -3.06 -11.24
C GLY A 30 -62.51 -3.69 -10.64
N ASP A 31 -61.42 -2.92 -10.57
CA ASP A 31 -60.26 -3.27 -9.74
C ASP A 31 -60.68 -3.30 -8.26
N PRO A 32 -60.67 -4.45 -7.57
CA PRO A 32 -60.55 -4.42 -6.13
C PRO A 32 -59.08 -4.10 -5.82
N LYS A 33 -58.85 -3.10 -4.98
CA LYS A 33 -57.56 -2.80 -4.35
C LYS A 33 -57.05 -4.06 -3.64
N GLY A 34 -56.36 -4.92 -4.38
CA GLY A 34 -55.41 -5.87 -3.83
C GLY A 34 -54.24 -5.05 -3.36
N SER A 35 -54.03 -4.98 -2.05
CA SER A 35 -52.73 -4.62 -1.51
C SER A 35 -51.68 -5.43 -2.28
N PRO A 36 -50.63 -4.81 -2.84
CA PRO A 36 -49.59 -5.56 -3.52
C PRO A 36 -49.07 -6.59 -2.52
N PRO A 37 -48.75 -7.83 -2.94
CA PRO A 37 -48.01 -8.73 -2.06
C PRO A 37 -46.78 -7.94 -1.65
N SER A 38 -46.66 -7.67 -0.34
CA SER A 38 -45.43 -7.10 0.20
C SER A 38 -44.33 -8.01 -0.28
N SER A 39 -43.48 -7.52 -1.18
CA SER A 39 -42.22 -8.16 -1.47
C SER A 39 -41.46 -8.11 -0.16
N SER A 40 -41.63 -9.15 0.68
CA SER A 40 -40.66 -9.44 1.71
C SER A 40 -39.38 -9.62 0.91
N THR A 41 -38.50 -8.64 1.01
CA THR A 41 -37.12 -8.73 0.55
C THR A 41 -36.56 -9.95 1.26
N ALA A 42 -36.66 -11.10 0.58
CA ALA A 42 -36.11 -12.35 1.04
C ALA A 42 -34.66 -12.03 1.37
N ARG A 43 -34.29 -12.09 2.65
CA ARG A 43 -32.91 -11.90 3.07
C ARG A 43 -32.14 -13.13 2.60
N ILE A 44 -31.77 -13.13 1.32
CA ILE A 44 -30.97 -14.18 0.69
C ILE A 44 -29.68 -14.25 1.52
N HIS A 45 -29.55 -15.31 2.31
CA HIS A 45 -28.32 -15.59 3.04
C HIS A 45 -27.24 -15.94 2.01
N ALA A 46 -25.99 -15.56 2.31
CA ALA A 46 -24.90 -15.86 1.38
C ALA A 46 -24.77 -17.37 1.31
N GLY A 47 -24.71 -17.91 0.11
CA GLY A 47 -24.50 -19.34 -0.03
C GLY A 47 -23.04 -19.72 0.27
N PRO A 48 -22.77 -21.03 0.43
CA PRO A 48 -21.44 -21.52 0.81
C PRO A 48 -20.36 -21.15 -0.22
N VAL A 49 -20.71 -21.02 -1.50
CA VAL A 49 -19.76 -20.61 -2.54
C VAL A 49 -19.43 -19.12 -2.40
N GLU A 50 -20.43 -18.28 -2.15
CA GLU A 50 -20.23 -16.83 -1.94
C GLU A 50 -19.35 -16.56 -0.73
N THR A 51 -19.58 -17.27 0.38
CA THR A 51 -18.76 -17.13 1.59
C THR A 51 -17.31 -17.57 1.38
N THR A 52 -17.10 -18.65 0.64
CA THR A 52 -15.74 -19.14 0.36
C THR A 52 -15.01 -18.21 -0.61
N ALA A 53 -15.69 -17.73 -1.65
CA ALA A 53 -15.11 -16.85 -2.66
C ALA A 53 -14.66 -15.52 -2.06
N LEU A 54 -15.50 -14.89 -1.23
CA LEU A 54 -15.17 -13.63 -0.55
C LEU A 54 -14.06 -13.81 0.50
N ALA A 55 -13.93 -14.98 1.12
CA ALA A 55 -12.87 -15.28 2.08
C ALA A 55 -11.49 -15.42 1.45
N VAL A 56 -11.41 -15.99 0.24
CA VAL A 56 -10.16 -16.20 -0.49
C VAL A 56 -9.68 -14.93 -1.19
N LEU A 57 -10.59 -14.02 -1.48
CA LEU A 57 -10.38 -12.82 -2.28
C LEU A 57 -9.23 -11.91 -1.78
N PRO A 58 -9.11 -11.54 -0.48
CA PRO A 58 -8.03 -10.68 -0.01
C PRO A 58 -6.66 -11.39 -0.11
N ILE A 59 -6.62 -12.70 0.18
CA ILE A 59 -5.40 -13.51 0.12
C ILE A 59 -4.90 -13.59 -1.31
N ALA A 60 -5.82 -13.79 -2.26
CA ALA A 60 -5.50 -13.93 -3.67
C ALA A 60 -4.93 -12.65 -4.27
N TRP A 61 -5.38 -11.47 -3.82
CA TRP A 61 -4.80 -10.19 -4.22
C TRP A 61 -3.54 -9.82 -3.45
N LEU A 62 -3.41 -10.20 -2.18
CA LEU A 62 -2.14 -10.02 -1.45
C LEU A 62 -0.99 -10.76 -2.14
N TRP A 63 -1.23 -11.88 -2.81
CA TRP A 63 -0.19 -12.57 -3.60
C TRP A 63 0.49 -11.66 -4.65
N SER A 64 -0.22 -10.66 -5.20
CA SER A 64 0.35 -9.76 -6.20
C SER A 64 1.37 -8.77 -5.60
N THR A 65 1.40 -8.59 -4.28
CA THR A 65 2.36 -7.69 -3.62
C THR A 65 3.68 -8.35 -3.29
N GLY A 66 3.84 -9.66 -3.53
CA GLY A 66 5.07 -10.41 -3.18
C GLY A 66 6.31 -10.05 -4.01
N THR A 67 6.16 -9.30 -5.10
CA THR A 67 7.32 -8.73 -5.83
C THR A 67 7.83 -7.44 -5.18
N VAL A 68 6.95 -6.73 -4.47
CA VAL A 68 7.27 -5.46 -3.77
C VAL A 68 7.65 -5.73 -2.33
N LEU A 69 6.91 -6.58 -1.63
CA LEU A 69 7.16 -6.97 -0.26
C LEU A 69 8.02 -8.23 -0.28
N GLY A 70 9.16 -8.20 0.41
CA GLY A 70 10.10 -9.33 0.53
C GLY A 70 9.53 -10.52 1.30
N ASP A 71 10.38 -11.27 2.00
CA ASP A 71 9.94 -12.45 2.74
C ASP A 71 9.30 -12.11 4.11
N GLY A 72 8.64 -13.09 4.72
CA GLY A 72 8.20 -13.00 6.13
C GLY A 72 6.79 -12.47 6.39
N TRP A 73 6.19 -11.69 5.48
CA TRP A 73 4.86 -11.11 5.67
C TRP A 73 3.69 -12.05 5.35
N LEU A 74 3.90 -12.99 4.42
CA LEU A 74 2.82 -13.81 3.86
C LEU A 74 2.15 -14.69 4.91
N LEU A 75 2.94 -15.33 5.78
CA LEU A 75 2.44 -16.25 6.81
C LEU A 75 1.58 -15.53 7.86
N PRO A 76 2.02 -14.41 8.48
CA PRO A 76 1.19 -13.63 9.39
C PRO A 76 -0.07 -13.06 8.73
N ALA A 77 0.03 -12.47 7.54
CA ALA A 77 -1.12 -11.90 6.84
C ALA A 77 -2.15 -12.99 6.47
N LEU A 78 -1.70 -14.13 5.97
CA LEU A 78 -2.55 -15.28 5.64
C LEU A 78 -3.20 -15.89 6.89
N GLY A 79 -2.46 -15.97 8.00
CA GLY A 79 -2.99 -16.37 9.30
C GLY A 79 -4.13 -15.46 9.77
N ALA A 80 -3.93 -14.14 9.68
CA ALA A 80 -4.96 -13.16 10.03
C ALA A 80 -6.22 -13.32 9.18
N VAL A 81 -6.09 -13.31 7.85
CA VAL A 81 -7.24 -13.38 6.94
C VAL A 81 -7.98 -14.72 7.07
N LEU A 82 -7.27 -15.86 7.15
CA LEU A 82 -7.92 -17.17 7.27
C LEU A 82 -8.67 -17.34 8.59
N THR A 83 -8.06 -16.95 9.71
CA THR A 83 -8.72 -17.07 11.02
C THR A 83 -9.94 -16.16 11.11
N MET A 84 -9.85 -14.94 10.58
CA MET A 84 -10.97 -14.01 10.48
C MET A 84 -12.09 -14.57 9.59
N ALA A 85 -11.76 -15.08 8.40
CA ALA A 85 -12.75 -15.68 7.50
C ALA A 85 -13.45 -16.89 8.13
N LEU A 86 -12.70 -17.74 8.82
CA LEU A 86 -13.24 -18.92 9.52
C LEU A 86 -14.18 -18.51 10.65
N ALA A 87 -13.77 -17.53 11.46
CA ALA A 87 -14.57 -16.98 12.53
C ALA A 87 -15.83 -16.30 11.98
N ALA A 88 -15.74 -15.58 10.86
CA ALA A 88 -16.87 -14.93 10.20
C ALA A 88 -17.89 -15.96 9.72
N ALA A 89 -17.43 -17.01 9.04
CA ALA A 89 -18.27 -18.11 8.57
C ALA A 89 -19.00 -18.80 9.74
N LEU A 90 -18.29 -19.09 10.83
CA LEU A 90 -18.87 -19.67 12.04
C LEU A 90 -19.88 -18.71 12.71
N ALA A 91 -19.50 -17.45 12.91
CA ALA A 91 -20.33 -16.46 13.58
C ALA A 91 -21.67 -16.23 12.84
N ARG A 92 -21.64 -16.20 11.50
CA ARG A 92 -22.85 -16.09 10.66
C ARG A 92 -23.82 -17.25 10.77
N THR A 93 -23.36 -18.42 11.21
CA THR A 93 -24.27 -19.56 11.42
C THR A 93 -25.16 -19.40 12.65
N ILE A 94 -24.78 -18.52 13.58
CA ILE A 94 -25.41 -18.35 14.89
C ILE A 94 -25.99 -16.94 15.06
N MET A 95 -25.37 -15.93 14.44
CA MET A 95 -25.65 -14.51 14.65
C MET A 95 -25.91 -13.79 13.32
N PRO A 96 -26.63 -12.65 13.34
CA PRO A 96 -26.78 -11.79 12.18
C PRO A 96 -25.43 -11.33 11.60
N ALA A 97 -25.37 -11.11 10.29
CA ALA A 97 -24.13 -10.80 9.58
C ALA A 97 -23.35 -9.60 10.18
N PHE A 98 -24.04 -8.54 10.60
CA PHE A 98 -23.40 -7.37 11.19
C PHE A 98 -22.72 -7.66 12.55
N VAL A 99 -23.37 -8.47 13.39
CA VAL A 99 -22.81 -8.91 14.67
C VAL A 99 -21.63 -9.87 14.45
N ALA A 100 -21.73 -10.73 13.45
CA ALA A 100 -20.62 -11.61 13.05
C ALA A 100 -19.39 -10.79 12.62
N THR A 101 -19.55 -9.77 11.78
CA THR A 101 -18.46 -8.88 11.37
C THR A 101 -17.85 -8.12 12.56
N GLY A 102 -18.66 -7.69 13.54
CA GLY A 102 -18.15 -7.08 14.78
C GLY A 102 -17.26 -8.02 15.61
N VAL A 103 -17.62 -9.31 15.71
CA VAL A 103 -16.77 -10.32 16.38
C VAL A 103 -15.48 -10.56 15.62
N VAL A 104 -15.53 -10.56 14.28
CA VAL A 104 -14.35 -10.71 13.42
C VAL A 104 -13.42 -9.49 13.55
N ALA A 105 -13.96 -8.29 13.75
CA ALA A 105 -13.17 -7.09 14.00
C ALA A 105 -12.33 -7.21 15.27
N LEU A 106 -12.87 -7.80 16.34
CA LEU A 106 -12.11 -8.05 17.58
C LEU A 106 -10.94 -9.01 17.36
N LEU A 107 -11.12 -10.04 16.51
CA LEU A 107 -10.03 -10.94 16.13
C LEU A 107 -8.96 -10.22 15.30
N GLY A 108 -9.38 -9.33 14.40
CA GLY A 108 -8.48 -8.48 13.63
C GLY A 108 -7.62 -7.57 14.52
N VAL A 109 -8.23 -6.94 15.53
CA VAL A 109 -7.50 -6.13 16.53
C VAL A 109 -6.49 -6.99 17.30
N GLY A 110 -6.84 -8.24 17.62
CA GLY A 110 -5.91 -9.17 18.27
C GLY A 110 -4.70 -9.51 17.40
N TRP A 111 -4.91 -9.74 16.09
CA TRP A 111 -3.83 -9.97 15.13
C TRP A 111 -2.90 -8.77 15.00
N ILE A 112 -3.48 -7.57 14.85
CA ILE A 112 -2.70 -6.32 14.81
C ILE A 112 -1.83 -6.25 16.05
N THR A 113 -2.43 -6.32 17.24
CA THR A 113 -1.75 -6.23 18.53
C THR A 113 -0.62 -7.26 18.68
N ALA A 114 -0.87 -8.52 18.29
CA ALA A 114 0.11 -9.59 18.38
C ALA A 114 1.33 -9.39 17.47
N THR A 115 1.15 -8.68 16.35
CA THR A 115 2.23 -8.40 15.40
C THR A 115 2.95 -7.08 15.65
N SER A 116 2.30 -6.11 16.31
CA SER A 116 2.85 -4.77 16.52
C SER A 116 3.37 -4.51 17.93
N ALA A 117 2.72 -5.05 18.96
CA ALA A 117 3.05 -4.76 20.35
C ALA A 117 2.71 -5.95 21.29
N PRO A 118 3.29 -7.15 21.08
CA PRO A 118 2.98 -8.32 21.90
C PRO A 118 3.40 -8.16 23.37
N ASP A 119 4.49 -7.42 23.66
CA ASP A 119 5.03 -7.30 25.02
C ASP A 119 4.19 -6.40 25.94
N GLU A 120 3.49 -5.43 25.37
CA GLU A 120 2.60 -4.49 26.09
C GLU A 120 1.16 -5.02 26.19
N ALA A 121 0.84 -6.09 25.46
CA ALA A 121 -0.49 -6.65 25.36
C ALA A 121 -0.78 -7.72 26.42
N LEU A 122 -2.02 -7.78 26.89
CA LEU A 122 -2.43 -8.83 27.81
C LEU A 122 -2.45 -10.18 27.07
N LEU A 123 -1.65 -11.15 27.55
CA LEU A 123 -1.42 -12.44 26.89
C LEU A 123 -0.86 -12.33 25.46
N GLY A 124 -0.25 -11.19 25.11
CA GLY A 124 0.32 -10.96 23.77
C GLY A 124 -0.68 -10.73 22.64
N VAL A 125 -1.99 -10.67 22.92
CA VAL A 125 -3.04 -10.57 21.89
C VAL A 125 -4.17 -9.62 22.29
N ILE A 126 -4.48 -9.49 23.59
CA ILE A 126 -5.58 -8.65 24.04
C ILE A 126 -5.05 -7.21 24.22
N PRO A 127 -5.61 -6.22 23.50
CA PRO A 127 -5.11 -4.86 23.55
C PRO A 127 -5.28 -4.23 24.93
N THR A 128 -4.22 -3.61 25.42
CA THR A 128 -4.23 -2.66 26.56
C THR A 128 -4.19 -1.23 26.01
N PRO A 129 -4.46 -0.19 26.82
CA PRO A 129 -4.30 1.19 26.37
C PRO A 129 -2.88 1.50 25.87
N GLU A 130 -1.86 0.91 26.50
CA GLU A 130 -0.45 1.03 26.13
C GLU A 130 -0.17 0.34 24.80
N SER A 131 -0.56 -0.94 24.68
CA SER A 131 -0.34 -1.71 23.45
C SER A 131 -1.11 -1.14 22.26
N ALA A 132 -2.27 -0.51 22.48
CA ALA A 132 -3.02 0.17 21.43
C ALA A 132 -2.24 1.39 20.90
N GLY A 133 -1.63 2.19 21.78
CA GLY A 133 -0.76 3.30 21.39
C GLY A 133 0.50 2.84 20.66
N ALA A 134 1.15 1.78 21.15
CA ALA A 134 2.30 1.18 20.47
C ALA A 134 1.94 0.59 19.10
N SER A 135 0.77 -0.05 18.98
CA SER A 135 0.28 -0.57 17.70
C SER A 135 0.03 0.53 16.67
N MET A 136 -0.57 1.66 17.09
CA MET A 136 -0.77 2.80 16.19
C MET A 136 0.55 3.40 15.71
N ARG A 137 1.54 3.53 16.61
CA ARG A 137 2.89 3.99 16.24
C ARG A 137 3.57 3.05 15.25
N ALA A 138 3.61 1.75 15.57
CA ALA A 138 4.23 0.74 14.70
C ALA A 138 3.57 0.66 13.32
N ILE A 139 2.24 0.77 13.23
CA ILE A 139 1.54 0.83 11.94
C ILE A 139 1.92 2.12 11.19
N GLY A 140 1.96 3.27 11.87
CA GLY A 140 2.34 4.55 11.26
C GLY A 140 3.76 4.52 10.71
N GLU A 141 4.71 4.05 11.52
CA GLU A 141 6.11 3.84 11.14
C GLU A 141 6.23 2.85 9.98
N GLY A 142 5.45 1.76 9.97
CA GLY A 142 5.46 0.77 8.91
C GLY A 142 4.87 1.27 7.60
N VAL A 143 3.76 2.01 7.65
CA VAL A 143 3.17 2.66 6.48
C VAL A 143 4.13 3.68 5.91
N GLN A 144 4.81 4.45 6.76
CA GLN A 144 5.87 5.36 6.34
C GLN A 144 7.02 4.57 5.71
N ALA A 145 7.56 3.54 6.36
CA ALA A 145 8.64 2.73 5.81
C ALA A 145 8.29 2.11 4.44
N ILE A 146 7.03 1.69 4.22
CA ILE A 146 6.54 1.25 2.91
C ILE A 146 6.48 2.42 1.93
N ALA A 147 5.92 3.57 2.33
CA ALA A 147 5.80 4.73 1.45
C ALA A 147 7.16 5.32 1.04
N TRP A 148 8.16 5.26 1.92
CA TRP A 148 9.51 5.79 1.72
C TRP A 148 10.51 4.72 1.28
N ALA A 149 10.05 3.51 0.91
CA ALA A 149 10.96 2.45 0.51
C ALA A 149 11.64 2.81 -0.83
N LEU A 150 12.97 2.91 -0.79
CA LEU A 150 13.79 3.29 -1.95
C LEU A 150 14.13 2.10 -2.86
N ARG A 151 13.87 0.86 -2.43
CA ARG A 151 14.15 -0.37 -3.19
C ARG A 151 13.06 -1.41 -2.95
N THR A 152 12.77 -2.18 -3.99
CA THR A 152 12.01 -3.44 -3.88
C THR A 152 12.97 -4.62 -4.03
N PRO A 153 12.79 -5.72 -3.28
CA PRO A 153 11.73 -5.97 -2.30
C PRO A 153 11.97 -5.26 -0.96
N ILE A 154 10.90 -4.77 -0.33
CA ILE A 154 10.90 -4.17 1.01
C ILE A 154 11.04 -5.28 2.04
N GLU A 155 12.05 -5.25 2.90
CA GLU A 155 12.17 -6.19 4.01
C GLU A 155 11.02 -5.99 5.00
N VAL A 156 10.25 -7.06 5.26
CA VAL A 156 9.04 -6.98 6.07
C VAL A 156 9.28 -7.48 7.49
N GLU A 157 9.88 -6.61 8.31
CA GLU A 157 10.12 -6.83 9.73
C GLU A 157 9.52 -5.70 10.58
N GLY A 158 9.29 -5.99 11.87
CA GLY A 158 8.82 -5.01 12.87
C GLY A 158 7.62 -4.18 12.40
N ALA A 159 7.83 -2.86 12.26
CA ALA A 159 6.81 -1.89 11.89
C ALA A 159 6.17 -2.16 10.51
N VAL A 160 6.97 -2.55 9.51
CA VAL A 160 6.47 -2.88 8.15
C VAL A 160 5.52 -4.07 8.21
N LEU A 161 5.88 -5.09 8.99
CA LEU A 161 5.02 -6.27 9.19
C LEU A 161 3.69 -5.88 9.85
N ALA A 162 3.73 -5.02 10.87
CA ALA A 162 2.53 -4.50 11.52
C ALA A 162 1.61 -3.76 10.54
N ALA A 163 2.17 -2.92 9.66
CA ALA A 163 1.41 -2.20 8.64
C ALA A 163 0.76 -3.15 7.60
N VAL A 164 1.50 -4.14 7.10
CA VAL A 164 0.98 -5.13 6.14
C VAL A 164 -0.15 -5.96 6.76
N VAL A 165 0.03 -6.43 8.00
CA VAL A 165 -1.00 -7.21 8.70
C VAL A 165 -2.23 -6.35 9.00
N ALA A 166 -2.05 -5.11 9.44
CA ALA A 166 -3.15 -4.18 9.64
C ALA A 166 -3.93 -3.91 8.34
N GLY A 167 -3.23 -3.69 7.22
CA GLY A 167 -3.84 -3.56 5.90
C GLY A 167 -4.64 -4.80 5.50
N ALA A 168 -4.07 -6.00 5.69
CA ALA A 168 -4.76 -7.27 5.42
C ALA A 168 -6.02 -7.46 6.28
N VAL A 169 -5.96 -7.09 7.57
CA VAL A 169 -7.11 -7.12 8.50
C VAL A 169 -8.21 -6.16 8.05
N VAL A 170 -7.85 -4.92 7.71
CA VAL A 170 -8.81 -3.91 7.23
C VAL A 170 -9.48 -4.36 5.93
N LEU A 171 -8.70 -4.90 4.99
CA LEU A 171 -9.21 -5.45 3.74
C LEU A 171 -10.17 -6.62 3.99
N ALA A 172 -9.79 -7.58 4.83
CA ALA A 172 -10.65 -8.71 5.17
C ALA A 172 -11.96 -8.26 5.82
N LEU A 173 -11.91 -7.30 6.76
CA LEU A 173 -13.11 -6.73 7.39
C LEU A 173 -13.99 -5.99 6.40
N GLY A 174 -13.40 -5.20 5.51
CA GLY A 174 -14.14 -4.45 4.49
C GLY A 174 -14.84 -5.37 3.50
N VAL A 175 -14.15 -6.39 3.00
CA VAL A 175 -14.72 -7.42 2.11
C VAL A 175 -15.84 -8.19 2.81
N ASP A 176 -15.65 -8.52 4.09
CA ASP A 176 -16.63 -9.21 4.90
C ASP A 176 -17.91 -8.37 5.12
N LEU A 177 -17.75 -7.09 5.48
CA LEU A 177 -18.83 -6.13 5.68
C LEU A 177 -19.58 -5.84 4.36
N LEU A 178 -18.86 -5.50 3.29
CA LEU A 178 -19.45 -5.16 2.00
C LEU A 178 -20.12 -6.37 1.35
N GLY A 179 -19.43 -7.50 1.29
CA GLY A 179 -19.92 -8.70 0.63
C GLY A 179 -21.09 -9.33 1.37
N HIS A 180 -20.99 -9.50 2.69
CA HIS A 180 -22.00 -10.25 3.45
C HIS A 180 -23.01 -9.38 4.19
N ALA A 181 -22.57 -8.32 4.87
CA ALA A 181 -23.48 -7.50 5.67
C ALA A 181 -24.27 -6.51 4.81
N MET A 182 -23.62 -5.88 3.83
CA MET A 182 -24.24 -4.89 2.93
C MET A 182 -24.72 -5.45 1.59
N ARG A 183 -24.31 -6.67 1.20
CA ARG A 183 -24.69 -7.33 -0.06
C ARG A 183 -24.24 -6.59 -1.32
N LEU A 184 -23.02 -6.06 -1.26
CA LEU A 184 -22.37 -5.32 -2.34
C LEU A 184 -21.10 -6.08 -2.79
N PRO A 185 -21.21 -7.30 -3.36
CA PRO A 185 -20.05 -8.13 -3.70
C PRO A 185 -19.16 -7.47 -4.76
N ALA A 186 -19.72 -6.65 -5.67
CA ALA A 186 -18.92 -5.90 -6.64
C ALA A 186 -18.00 -4.86 -5.98
N ILE A 187 -18.48 -4.15 -4.95
CA ILE A 187 -17.67 -3.19 -4.21
C ILE A 187 -16.64 -3.92 -3.34
N ALA A 188 -17.01 -5.08 -2.77
CA ALA A 188 -16.07 -5.93 -2.06
C ALA A 188 -14.92 -6.41 -2.97
N VAL A 189 -15.22 -6.76 -4.23
CA VAL A 189 -14.23 -7.11 -5.25
C VAL A 189 -13.28 -5.96 -5.55
N LEU A 190 -13.82 -4.76 -5.73
CA LEU A 190 -13.02 -3.57 -5.98
C LEU A 190 -12.12 -3.23 -4.78
N LEU A 191 -12.64 -3.31 -3.55
CA LEU A 191 -11.85 -3.08 -2.35
C LEU A 191 -10.73 -4.11 -2.20
N ALA A 192 -11.01 -5.40 -2.46
CA ALA A 192 -10.01 -6.45 -2.34
C ALA A 192 -8.86 -6.33 -3.35
N ALA A 193 -9.07 -5.63 -4.46
CA ALA A 193 -8.05 -5.36 -5.46
C ALA A 193 -7.10 -4.22 -5.05
N ALA A 194 -7.35 -3.50 -3.95
CA ALA A 194 -6.48 -2.42 -3.47
C ALA A 194 -4.99 -2.78 -3.33
N PRO A 195 -4.57 -4.01 -2.96
CA PRO A 195 -3.16 -4.39 -2.95
C PRO A 195 -2.44 -4.25 -4.30
N LEU A 196 -3.17 -4.24 -5.44
CA LEU A 196 -2.57 -3.96 -6.74
C LEU A 196 -2.00 -2.55 -6.86
N LEU A 197 -2.52 -1.60 -6.07
CA LEU A 197 -2.01 -0.24 -6.07
C LEU A 197 -0.55 -0.18 -5.64
N LEU A 198 -0.09 -1.13 -4.81
CA LEU A 198 1.26 -1.13 -4.29
C LEU A 198 2.29 -1.42 -5.41
N PRO A 199 2.24 -2.53 -6.16
CA PRO A 199 3.10 -2.71 -7.33
C PRO A 199 2.97 -1.64 -8.42
N ILE A 200 1.78 -1.06 -8.60
CA ILE A 200 1.58 0.05 -9.53
C ILE A 200 2.35 1.29 -9.06
N ALA A 201 2.25 1.64 -7.77
CA ALA A 201 2.97 2.76 -7.18
C ALA A 201 4.49 2.59 -7.26
N PHE A 202 4.97 1.34 -7.12
CA PHE A 202 6.39 1.01 -7.24
C PHE A 202 6.87 0.75 -8.68
N ARG A 203 5.99 0.89 -9.69
CA ARG A 203 6.25 0.52 -11.10
C ARG A 203 6.95 -0.85 -11.24
N ALA A 204 6.59 -1.78 -10.36
CA ALA A 204 7.21 -3.09 -10.29
C ALA A 204 6.72 -3.97 -11.44
N ASP A 205 7.63 -4.71 -12.08
CA ASP A 205 7.27 -5.71 -13.07
C ASP A 205 6.56 -6.87 -12.37
N ILE A 206 5.23 -6.86 -12.39
CA ILE A 206 4.43 -7.98 -11.93
C ILE A 206 4.25 -8.93 -13.11
N PRO A 207 4.74 -10.18 -13.03
CA PRO A 207 4.38 -11.17 -14.02
C PRO A 207 2.86 -11.33 -14.05
N TRP A 208 2.24 -11.32 -15.23
CA TRP A 208 0.77 -11.40 -15.38
C TRP A 208 0.13 -12.56 -14.61
N TRP A 209 0.89 -13.64 -14.38
CA TRP A 209 0.43 -14.80 -13.63
C TRP A 209 0.21 -14.53 -12.12
N HIS A 210 0.83 -13.51 -11.53
CA HIS A 210 0.58 -13.09 -10.14
C HIS A 210 -0.82 -12.46 -9.94
N ALA A 211 -1.44 -11.92 -10.99
CA ALA A 211 -2.79 -11.37 -10.94
C ALA A 211 -3.89 -12.43 -11.12
N LEU A 212 -3.55 -13.63 -11.62
CA LEU A 212 -4.51 -14.70 -11.91
C LEU A 212 -5.30 -15.17 -10.68
N PRO A 213 -4.67 -15.40 -9.51
CA PRO A 213 -5.42 -15.84 -8.33
C PRO A 213 -6.47 -14.81 -7.93
N GLY A 214 -6.11 -13.53 -7.89
CA GLY A 214 -7.01 -12.42 -7.56
C GLY A 214 -8.17 -12.29 -8.54
N ALA A 215 -7.88 -12.34 -9.84
CA ALA A 215 -8.88 -12.30 -10.89
C ALA A 215 -9.84 -13.50 -10.86
N ALA A 216 -9.32 -14.71 -10.65
CA ALA A 216 -10.14 -15.92 -10.53
C ALA A 216 -11.05 -15.87 -9.29
N ALA A 217 -10.53 -15.39 -8.16
CA ALA A 217 -11.30 -15.21 -6.94
C ALA A 217 -12.39 -14.13 -7.10
N ALA A 218 -12.09 -13.03 -7.79
CA ALA A 218 -13.05 -11.97 -8.12
C ALA A 218 -14.19 -12.48 -9.02
N ALA A 219 -13.85 -13.19 -10.09
CA ALA A 219 -14.82 -13.82 -10.98
C ALA A 219 -15.71 -14.81 -10.23
N LEU A 220 -15.13 -15.62 -9.35
CA LEU A 220 -15.87 -16.55 -8.51
C LEU A 220 -16.81 -15.82 -7.53
N ALA A 221 -16.35 -14.74 -6.89
CA ALA A 221 -17.16 -13.96 -5.95
C ALA A 221 -18.37 -13.29 -6.63
N LEU A 222 -18.20 -12.80 -7.87
CA LEU A 222 -19.29 -12.22 -8.66
C LEU A 222 -20.27 -13.28 -9.19
N ALA A 223 -19.76 -14.47 -9.55
CA ALA A 223 -20.60 -15.56 -10.04
C ALA A 223 -21.32 -16.31 -8.91
N ALA A 224 -20.75 -16.32 -7.70
CA ALA A 224 -21.17 -17.15 -6.58
C ALA A 224 -22.68 -17.11 -6.25
N PRO A 225 -23.36 -15.94 -6.23
CA PRO A 225 -24.81 -15.91 -5.98
C PRO A 225 -25.61 -16.75 -6.98
N ALA A 226 -25.24 -16.73 -8.25
CA ALA A 226 -25.88 -17.53 -9.30
C ALA A 226 -25.51 -19.02 -9.21
N ILE A 227 -24.31 -19.35 -8.72
CA ILE A 227 -23.88 -20.73 -8.47
C ILE A 227 -24.70 -21.32 -7.32
N ASP A 228 -24.80 -20.59 -6.20
CA ASP A 228 -25.50 -21.02 -5.01
C ASP A 228 -27.00 -21.24 -5.27
N GLU A 229 -27.63 -20.37 -6.07
CA GLU A 229 -29.02 -20.56 -6.51
C GLU A 229 -29.21 -21.85 -7.33
N ARG A 230 -28.31 -22.13 -8.29
CA ARG A 230 -28.38 -23.33 -9.13
C ARG A 230 -28.11 -24.62 -8.35
N VAL A 231 -27.17 -24.58 -7.40
CA VAL A 231 -26.88 -25.68 -6.47
C VAL A 231 -28.10 -25.97 -5.59
N ALA A 232 -28.76 -24.93 -5.09
CA ALA A 232 -29.99 -25.07 -4.29
C ALA A 232 -31.14 -25.71 -5.10
N ILE A 233 -31.21 -25.45 -6.41
CA ILE A 233 -32.24 -25.99 -7.32
C ILE A 233 -31.84 -27.37 -7.91
N GLY A 234 -30.61 -27.84 -7.66
CA GLY A 234 -30.13 -29.14 -8.14
C GLY A 234 -29.84 -29.21 -9.65
N ARG A 235 -29.70 -28.06 -10.32
CA ARG A 235 -29.22 -27.98 -11.71
C ARG A 235 -27.68 -28.01 -11.70
N GLY A 236 -27.08 -28.78 -12.61
CA GLY A 236 -25.65 -29.12 -12.62
C GLY A 236 -24.68 -27.93 -12.59
N TRP A 237 -23.44 -28.21 -12.13
CA TRP A 237 -22.38 -27.25 -11.82
C TRP A 237 -21.58 -26.74 -13.04
N LEU A 238 -21.76 -27.35 -14.22
CA LEU A 238 -20.89 -27.12 -15.38
C LEU A 238 -21.00 -25.70 -15.97
N ALA A 239 -22.20 -25.14 -16.07
CA ALA A 239 -22.42 -23.81 -16.65
C ALA A 239 -21.79 -22.66 -15.83
N PRO A 240 -21.97 -22.57 -14.50
CA PRO A 240 -21.31 -21.54 -13.71
C PRO A 240 -19.79 -21.72 -13.61
N VAL A 241 -19.27 -22.95 -13.57
CA VAL A 241 -17.81 -23.19 -13.59
C VAL A 241 -17.20 -22.78 -14.93
N ALA A 242 -17.89 -23.04 -16.04
CA ALA A 242 -17.47 -22.54 -17.35
C ALA A 242 -17.44 -21.00 -17.41
N LEU A 243 -18.42 -20.33 -16.79
CA LEU A 243 -18.45 -18.86 -16.71
C LEU A 243 -17.27 -18.29 -15.89
N VAL A 244 -16.95 -18.92 -14.75
CA VAL A 244 -15.76 -18.55 -13.93
C VAL A 244 -14.48 -18.78 -14.72
N GLY A 245 -14.38 -19.90 -15.44
CA GLY A 245 -13.23 -20.20 -16.31
C GLY A 245 -13.06 -19.17 -17.45
N VAL A 246 -14.15 -18.74 -18.08
CA VAL A 246 -14.12 -17.71 -19.13
C VAL A 246 -13.75 -16.34 -18.56
N ALA A 247 -14.30 -15.96 -17.40
CA ALA A 247 -13.96 -14.70 -16.75
C ALA A 247 -12.49 -14.66 -16.27
N ALA A 248 -11.98 -15.77 -15.71
CA ALA A 248 -10.57 -15.90 -15.35
C ALA A 248 -9.66 -15.86 -16.58
N ALA A 249 -10.05 -16.50 -17.69
CA ALA A 249 -9.31 -16.47 -18.95
C ALA A 249 -9.31 -15.08 -19.60
N LEU A 250 -10.43 -14.33 -19.54
CA LEU A 250 -10.50 -12.95 -20.01
C LEU A 250 -9.63 -12.03 -19.15
N ALA A 251 -9.68 -12.16 -17.82
CA ALA A 251 -8.81 -11.40 -16.94
C ALA A 251 -7.32 -11.75 -17.10
N ALA A 252 -6.99 -13.00 -17.43
CA ALA A 252 -5.65 -13.43 -17.82
C ALA A 252 -5.20 -12.84 -19.17
N ALA A 253 -6.13 -12.60 -20.09
CA ALA A 253 -5.87 -12.05 -21.42
C ALA A 253 -5.72 -10.52 -21.43
N VAL A 254 -6.27 -9.81 -20.43
CA VAL A 254 -6.16 -8.34 -20.35
C VAL A 254 -4.70 -7.87 -20.30
N PRO A 255 -3.78 -8.43 -19.47
CA PRO A 255 -2.36 -8.04 -19.46
C PRO A 255 -1.58 -8.40 -20.73
N LEU A 256 -2.09 -9.33 -21.56
CA LEU A 256 -1.47 -9.70 -22.84
C LEU A 256 -1.74 -8.68 -23.95
N VAL A 257 -2.73 -7.80 -23.75
CA VAL A 257 -3.17 -6.77 -24.71
C VAL A 257 -3.02 -5.36 -24.13
N ALA A 258 -3.07 -5.24 -22.80
CA ALA A 258 -2.78 -4.00 -22.10
C ALA A 258 -1.28 -3.69 -22.17
N PRO A 259 -0.88 -2.43 -22.41
CA PRO A 259 0.52 -2.03 -22.32
C PRO A 259 1.03 -2.32 -20.90
N SER A 260 2.34 -2.54 -20.75
CA SER A 260 2.89 -2.76 -19.42
C SER A 260 2.59 -1.53 -18.53
N PRO A 261 2.45 -1.67 -17.19
CA PRO A 261 2.25 -0.53 -16.31
C PRO A 261 3.33 0.56 -16.43
N ARG A 262 4.49 0.23 -17.03
CA ARG A 262 5.58 1.17 -17.37
C ARG A 262 5.30 1.96 -18.64
N ASP A 263 4.59 1.37 -19.61
CA ASP A 263 4.25 2.00 -20.90
C ASP A 263 2.99 2.88 -20.82
N VAL A 264 2.22 2.75 -19.73
CA VAL A 264 1.00 3.53 -19.53
C VAL A 264 1.31 4.72 -18.61
N ALA A 265 1.39 5.91 -19.19
CA ALA A 265 1.38 7.19 -18.47
C ALA A 265 0.00 7.47 -17.84
N LEU A 266 -0.47 6.59 -16.96
CA LEU A 266 -1.61 6.85 -16.10
C LEU A 266 -1.10 7.58 -14.87
N ASP A 267 -1.38 8.88 -14.82
CA ASP A 267 -1.12 9.76 -13.68
C ASP A 267 -2.08 9.39 -12.53
N LEU A 268 -1.79 8.26 -11.88
CA LEU A 268 -2.54 7.77 -10.73
C LEU A 268 -1.95 8.42 -9.48
N PRO A 269 -2.78 9.01 -8.60
CA PRO A 269 -2.28 9.61 -7.37
C PRO A 269 -1.53 8.56 -6.55
N THR A 270 -0.29 8.87 -6.16
CA THR A 270 0.50 7.99 -5.30
C THR A 270 -0.21 7.81 -3.96
N LEU A 271 0.11 6.73 -3.24
CA LEU A 271 -0.45 6.49 -1.90
C LEU A 271 -0.19 7.68 -0.95
N GLU A 272 0.88 8.42 -1.23
CA GLU A 272 1.33 9.66 -0.60
C GLU A 272 0.38 10.84 -0.83
N GLU A 273 -0.05 11.10 -2.09
CA GLU A 273 -1.04 12.14 -2.42
C GLU A 273 -2.39 11.90 -1.73
N LEU A 274 -2.71 10.63 -1.46
CA LEU A 274 -3.95 10.20 -0.81
C LEU A 274 -3.94 10.34 0.72
N LEU A 275 -2.77 10.39 1.38
CA LEU A 275 -2.64 10.30 2.85
C LEU A 275 -2.14 11.58 3.56
N ARG A 276 -1.52 12.57 2.88
CA ARG A 276 -0.93 13.86 3.42
C ARG A 276 0.22 13.65 4.44
N SER A 277 1.28 14.45 4.53
CA SER A 277 1.50 15.91 4.38
C SER A 277 2.77 16.21 3.55
N PRO A 278 2.87 17.37 2.88
CA PRO A 278 3.89 17.65 1.86
C PRO A 278 5.20 18.10 2.50
N THR A 279 6.09 17.17 2.83
CA THR A 279 7.50 17.52 3.08
C THR A 279 8.30 16.86 1.97
N PRO A 280 8.74 17.62 0.95
CA PRO A 280 9.47 17.07 -0.18
C PRO A 280 10.81 16.49 0.32
N VAL A 281 11.18 15.33 -0.19
CA VAL A 281 12.47 14.69 0.08
C VAL A 281 13.45 15.11 -1.01
N LEU A 282 14.57 15.69 -0.60
CA LEU A 282 15.76 15.82 -1.43
C LEU A 282 16.36 14.42 -1.59
N GLN A 283 16.00 13.73 -2.68
CA GLN A 283 16.60 12.44 -2.98
C GLN A 283 18.03 12.66 -3.50
N THR A 284 18.96 11.84 -3.02
CA THR A 284 20.38 11.89 -3.37
C THR A 284 20.74 10.85 -4.44
N ASP A 285 19.75 10.28 -5.13
CA ASP A 285 19.97 9.49 -6.34
C ASP A 285 19.91 10.37 -7.59
N ILE A 286 20.52 9.89 -8.67
CA ILE A 286 20.77 10.65 -9.91
C ILE A 286 19.50 10.90 -10.73
N ASP A 287 18.30 10.54 -10.21
CA ASP A 287 17.03 10.72 -10.92
C ASP A 287 16.49 12.16 -10.81
N LEU A 288 17.36 13.14 -11.11
CA LEU A 288 17.02 14.57 -11.15
C LEU A 288 15.90 14.88 -12.16
N GLY A 289 15.69 14.01 -13.15
CA GLY A 289 14.69 14.22 -14.21
C GLY A 289 13.25 14.25 -13.68
N ASP A 290 12.93 13.45 -12.66
CA ASP A 290 11.58 13.43 -12.07
C ASP A 290 11.28 14.65 -11.20
N GLU A 291 12.31 15.27 -10.62
CA GLU A 291 12.18 16.50 -9.83
C GLU A 291 12.08 17.75 -10.72
N LEU A 292 12.86 17.81 -11.80
CA LEU A 292 12.86 18.93 -12.77
C LEU A 292 11.54 19.01 -13.55
N ARG A 293 10.93 17.86 -13.86
CA ARG A 293 9.65 17.78 -14.59
C ARG A 293 8.42 18.13 -13.73
N ARG A 294 8.59 18.46 -12.45
CA ARG A 294 7.46 18.80 -11.58
C ARG A 294 6.84 20.15 -11.98
N PRO A 295 5.51 20.27 -11.97
CA PRO A 295 4.82 21.48 -12.42
C PRO A 295 4.96 22.69 -11.46
N GLU A 296 5.36 22.49 -10.21
CA GLU A 296 5.49 23.58 -9.22
C GLU A 296 6.89 23.58 -8.57
N ALA A 297 7.65 24.66 -8.79
CA ALA A 297 8.94 24.88 -8.15
C ALA A 297 8.76 25.11 -6.64
N ARG A 298 9.44 24.32 -5.80
CA ARG A 298 9.39 24.46 -4.33
C ARG A 298 10.72 24.96 -3.80
N GLN A 299 10.69 25.90 -2.86
CA GLN A 299 11.90 26.38 -2.19
C GLN A 299 12.51 25.28 -1.33
N VAL A 300 13.80 25.05 -1.49
CA VAL A 300 14.57 24.04 -0.75
C VAL A 300 15.38 24.71 0.35
N PHE A 301 16.04 25.82 0.02
CA PHE A 301 16.78 26.64 0.97
C PHE A 301 16.99 28.05 0.43
N THR A 302 17.42 28.94 1.31
CA THR A 302 17.99 30.23 0.95
C THR A 302 19.45 30.27 1.38
N TYR A 303 20.28 31.04 0.67
CA TYR A 303 21.66 31.22 1.08
C TYR A 303 22.16 32.64 0.88
N SER A 304 23.24 32.99 1.59
CA SER A 304 24.01 34.21 1.36
C SER A 304 25.50 33.91 1.38
N THR A 305 26.28 34.64 0.59
CA THR A 305 27.74 34.57 0.53
C THR A 305 28.35 35.81 1.15
N SER A 306 29.51 35.67 1.82
CA SER A 306 30.20 36.79 2.46
C SER A 306 30.65 37.89 1.50
N ASP A 307 30.82 37.56 0.22
CA ASP A 307 31.18 38.49 -0.85
C ASP A 307 29.98 38.96 -1.69
N GLY A 308 28.77 38.45 -1.39
CA GLY A 308 27.53 38.79 -2.09
C GLY A 308 27.42 38.24 -3.52
N LEU A 309 28.40 37.47 -3.98
CA LEU A 309 28.39 36.92 -5.34
C LEU A 309 27.66 35.56 -5.39
N PRO A 310 26.94 35.24 -6.48
CA PRO A 310 26.29 33.95 -6.65
C PRO A 310 27.31 32.80 -6.66
N THR A 311 26.86 31.62 -6.26
CA THR A 311 27.67 30.39 -6.33
C THR A 311 26.77 29.18 -6.56
N VAL A 312 27.29 28.15 -7.22
CA VAL A 312 26.64 26.85 -7.22
C VAL A 312 26.82 26.21 -5.84
N THR A 313 25.85 25.42 -5.42
CA THR A 313 25.93 24.72 -4.13
C THR A 313 25.97 23.22 -4.39
N ARG A 314 26.98 22.55 -3.84
CA ARG A 314 27.15 21.10 -3.94
C ARG A 314 26.30 20.42 -2.89
N LEU A 315 25.66 19.33 -3.25
CA LEU A 315 25.03 18.41 -2.30
C LEU A 315 25.96 17.22 -2.02
N MET A 316 26.53 16.63 -3.08
CA MET A 316 27.41 15.48 -3.02
C MET A 316 28.15 15.28 -4.36
N THR A 317 29.09 14.35 -4.37
CA THR A 317 29.78 13.87 -5.57
C THR A 317 29.54 12.37 -5.79
N LEU A 318 29.76 11.94 -7.02
CA LEU A 318 29.55 10.59 -7.53
C LEU A 318 30.88 10.14 -8.15
N PRO A 319 31.81 9.65 -7.32
CA PRO A 319 33.18 9.40 -7.74
C PRO A 319 33.35 8.04 -8.44
N GLU A 320 32.46 7.07 -8.28
CA GLU A 320 32.66 5.74 -8.87
C GLU A 320 31.89 5.57 -10.18
N ALA A 321 32.55 5.08 -11.23
CA ALA A 321 31.90 4.66 -12.47
C ALA A 321 31.49 3.18 -12.35
N GLY A 322 30.25 2.94 -11.93
CA GLY A 322 29.65 1.62 -11.74
C GLY A 322 29.16 0.95 -13.03
N GLU A 323 28.41 -0.14 -12.90
CA GLU A 323 27.92 -0.91 -14.06
C GLU A 323 26.97 -0.14 -14.96
N ASP A 324 26.22 0.81 -14.40
CA ASP A 324 25.13 1.52 -15.08
C ASP A 324 25.31 3.05 -15.09
N GLY A 325 26.46 3.57 -14.62
CA GLY A 325 26.72 5.00 -14.56
C GLY A 325 27.60 5.42 -13.38
N PHE A 326 27.71 6.73 -13.17
CA PHE A 326 28.35 7.27 -11.97
C PHE A 326 27.50 7.00 -10.72
N ARG A 327 28.11 6.72 -9.58
CA ARG A 327 27.41 6.47 -8.32
C ARG A 327 28.21 6.91 -7.10
N GLN A 328 27.49 7.07 -5.99
CA GLN A 328 28.10 7.22 -4.67
C GLN A 328 28.86 5.95 -4.27
N VAL A 329 29.86 6.14 -3.41
CA VAL A 329 30.60 5.07 -2.72
C VAL A 329 30.14 4.97 -1.28
N ALA A 330 30.51 3.89 -0.59
CA ALA A 330 30.19 3.71 0.82
C ALA A 330 30.72 4.92 1.64
N PRO A 331 29.86 5.60 2.43
CA PRO A 331 30.26 6.79 3.17
C PRO A 331 31.43 6.50 4.11
N THR A 332 32.39 7.42 4.17
CA THR A 332 33.54 7.33 5.08
C THR A 332 33.64 8.62 5.86
N ALA A 333 33.66 8.52 7.19
CA ALA A 333 33.83 9.68 8.04
C ALA A 333 35.23 10.28 7.85
N GLY A 334 35.28 11.60 7.68
CA GLY A 334 36.51 12.36 7.59
C GLY A 334 36.28 13.83 7.92
N ASP A 335 37.27 14.65 7.60
CA ASP A 335 37.16 16.10 7.58
C ASP A 335 37.23 16.57 6.12
N PRO A 336 36.59 17.68 5.73
CA PRO A 336 36.72 18.19 4.37
C PRO A 336 38.19 18.45 4.06
N ASP A 337 38.75 17.64 3.15
CA ASP A 337 40.17 17.70 2.85
C ASP A 337 40.50 19.03 2.17
N LEU A 338 41.38 19.78 2.80
CA LEU A 338 41.90 21.00 2.22
C LEU A 338 42.83 20.61 1.09
N LEU A 339 42.32 20.71 -0.13
CA LEU A 339 42.93 21.58 -1.15
C LEU A 339 44.47 21.51 -1.15
N VAL A 340 45.03 20.68 -2.05
CA VAL A 340 46.47 20.42 -2.23
C VAL A 340 47.35 21.62 -1.86
N GLU A 341 48.34 21.39 -1.00
CA GLU A 341 49.34 22.39 -0.64
C GLU A 341 49.97 23.00 -1.90
N GLY A 342 49.69 24.29 -2.15
CA GLY A 342 50.16 25.02 -3.33
C GLY A 342 49.15 25.20 -4.46
N ALA A 343 47.91 24.69 -4.33
CA ALA A 343 46.86 24.97 -5.29
C ALA A 343 46.34 26.41 -5.20
N ASP A 344 46.00 27.05 -6.32
CA ASP A 344 45.32 28.35 -6.32
C ASP A 344 43.82 28.15 -6.01
N LEU A 345 43.50 28.36 -4.74
CA LEU A 345 42.16 28.11 -4.21
C LEU A 345 41.22 29.27 -4.48
N GLY A 346 41.69 30.37 -5.06
CA GLY A 346 40.90 31.58 -5.24
C GLY A 346 40.52 32.23 -3.90
N ALA A 347 39.59 33.19 -3.97
CA ALA A 347 39.17 33.94 -2.79
C ALA A 347 38.26 33.08 -1.88
N PRO A 348 38.56 32.98 -0.58
CA PRO A 348 37.69 32.29 0.37
C PRO A 348 36.36 33.04 0.56
N MET A 349 35.28 32.28 0.67
CA MET A 349 33.96 32.79 1.02
C MET A 349 33.33 31.96 2.13
N GLN A 350 32.46 32.60 2.91
CA GLN A 350 31.52 31.91 3.79
C GLN A 350 30.15 31.84 3.11
N LEU A 351 29.53 30.66 3.18
CA LEU A 351 28.19 30.36 2.72
C LEU A 351 27.30 30.12 3.94
N THR A 352 26.31 30.97 4.15
CA THR A 352 25.29 30.77 5.19
C THR A 352 24.02 30.27 4.53
N VAL A 353 23.56 29.09 4.95
CA VAL A 353 22.40 28.39 4.39
C VAL A 353 21.29 28.36 5.43
N ARG A 354 20.05 28.60 4.99
CA ARG A 354 18.82 28.40 5.75
C ARG A 354 17.90 27.47 4.98
N MET A 355 17.69 26.28 5.53
CA MET A 355 16.84 25.26 4.92
C MET A 355 15.36 25.60 5.06
N SER A 356 14.59 25.24 4.04
CA SER A 356 13.12 25.20 4.09
C SER A 356 12.65 23.90 4.77
N PRO A 357 11.34 23.72 5.02
CA PRO A 357 10.76 22.49 5.57
C PRO A 357 10.80 21.36 4.52
N VAL A 358 11.99 20.81 4.32
CA VAL A 358 12.25 19.70 3.40
C VAL A 358 12.94 18.58 4.17
N ARG A 359 12.90 17.37 3.63
CA ARG A 359 13.69 16.25 4.17
C ARG A 359 14.94 16.09 3.35
N ALA A 360 16.11 16.08 3.97
CA ALA A 360 17.37 15.95 3.25
C ALA A 360 18.33 15.00 3.97
N GLU A 361 19.06 14.18 3.20
CA GLU A 361 20.15 13.34 3.72
C GLU A 361 21.52 14.01 3.61
N SER A 362 21.61 15.06 2.82
CA SER A 362 22.82 15.84 2.60
C SER A 362 22.46 17.32 2.59
N LEU A 363 23.42 18.15 2.99
CA LEU A 363 23.24 19.59 3.12
C LEU A 363 24.05 20.33 2.05
N PRO A 364 23.54 21.45 1.52
CA PRO A 364 24.24 22.21 0.49
C PRO A 364 25.50 22.88 1.04
N THR A 365 26.62 22.71 0.34
CA THR A 365 27.92 23.31 0.67
C THR A 365 28.47 24.09 -0.52
N PRO A 366 29.53 24.91 -0.35
CA PRO A 366 30.27 25.48 -1.46
C PRO A 366 30.82 24.39 -2.39
N GLU A 367 31.10 24.80 -3.63
CA GLU A 367 31.75 23.96 -4.63
C GLU A 367 33.09 23.39 -4.14
N ARG A 368 33.95 24.18 -3.48
CA ARG A 368 35.19 23.66 -2.87
C ARG A 368 35.15 23.91 -1.37
N VAL A 369 34.70 22.92 -0.60
CA VAL A 369 34.54 23.04 0.85
C VAL A 369 35.91 23.06 1.53
N ALA A 370 36.13 24.06 2.37
CA ALA A 370 37.32 24.19 3.20
C ALA A 370 37.03 23.91 4.69
N GLY A 371 35.75 23.93 5.08
CA GLY A 371 35.32 23.65 6.44
C GLY A 371 33.85 23.96 6.59
N ALA A 372 33.14 23.16 7.38
CA ALA A 372 31.72 23.38 7.69
C ALA A 372 31.51 23.36 9.20
N THR A 373 30.66 24.27 9.71
CA THR A 373 30.13 24.12 11.07
C THR A 373 28.98 23.13 10.97
N ALA A 374 29.30 21.85 11.14
CA ALA A 374 28.31 20.79 11.01
C ALA A 374 27.19 20.98 12.06
N PRO A 375 25.91 21.03 11.64
CA PRO A 375 24.81 21.04 12.60
C PRO A 375 24.74 19.73 13.39
N GLU A 376 23.99 19.73 14.50
CA GLU A 376 23.85 18.54 15.35
C GLU A 376 23.31 17.34 14.55
N GLY A 377 24.00 16.20 14.61
CA GLY A 377 23.67 15.01 13.82
C GLY A 377 24.22 14.99 12.40
N ALA A 378 24.86 16.06 11.93
CA ALA A 378 25.55 16.08 10.65
C ALA A 378 27.03 15.70 10.77
N HIS A 379 27.55 14.99 9.78
CA HIS A 379 28.96 14.65 9.65
C HIS A 379 29.44 14.78 8.20
N TRP A 380 30.74 14.99 8.02
CA TRP A 380 31.34 15.01 6.69
C TRP A 380 31.56 13.58 6.19
N ASP A 381 31.09 13.32 4.98
CA ASP A 381 31.38 12.12 4.20
C ASP A 381 32.49 12.44 3.20
N ASP A 382 33.69 12.00 3.54
CA ASP A 382 34.90 12.21 2.75
C ASP A 382 34.86 11.45 1.42
N ALA A 383 34.20 10.28 1.41
CA ALA A 383 34.16 9.44 0.23
C ALA A 383 33.31 10.06 -0.90
N ASN A 384 32.29 10.85 -0.54
CA ASN A 384 31.37 11.47 -1.49
C ASN A 384 31.39 13.01 -1.47
N ASP A 385 32.29 13.65 -0.73
CA ASP A 385 32.38 15.12 -0.62
C ASP A 385 31.04 15.78 -0.22
N ALA A 386 30.39 15.21 0.80
CA ALA A 386 29.04 15.59 1.21
C ALA A 386 28.94 15.87 2.72
N LEU A 387 28.19 16.92 3.10
CA LEU A 387 27.80 17.13 4.48
C LEU A 387 26.51 16.35 4.76
N ARG A 388 26.61 15.16 5.35
CA ARG A 388 25.49 14.22 5.53
C ARG A 388 24.80 14.39 6.88
N ILE A 389 23.50 14.09 6.94
CA ILE A 389 22.74 13.93 8.18
C ILE A 389 22.24 12.48 8.27
N GLU A 390 22.49 11.81 9.40
CA GLU A 390 22.01 10.42 9.59
C GLU A 390 20.48 10.36 9.71
N GLY A 391 19.87 9.54 8.84
CA GLY A 391 18.42 9.28 8.82
C GLY A 391 17.62 10.53 8.44
N SER A 392 17.33 10.71 7.15
CA SER A 392 16.52 11.81 6.56
C SER A 392 15.72 12.63 7.59
N VAL A 393 16.25 13.80 7.95
CA VAL A 393 15.67 14.67 9.00
C VAL A 393 14.88 15.80 8.34
N ASP A 394 13.80 16.21 8.99
CA ASP A 394 13.09 17.46 8.65
C ASP A 394 14.01 18.65 8.93
N THR A 395 14.32 19.43 7.88
CA THR A 395 15.26 20.54 7.95
C THR A 395 14.60 21.87 8.31
N ASP A 396 13.33 21.88 8.74
CA ASP A 396 12.63 23.11 9.10
C ASP A 396 13.43 23.95 10.12
N GLY A 397 13.77 25.18 9.72
CA GLY A 397 14.53 26.12 10.54
C GLY A 397 16.01 25.79 10.71
N LEU A 398 16.56 24.80 9.99
CA LEU A 398 17.99 24.47 10.06
C LEU A 398 18.81 25.57 9.37
N GLU A 399 19.70 26.21 10.14
CA GLU A 399 20.64 27.22 9.65
C GLU A 399 22.07 26.78 10.00
N PHE A 400 22.97 26.81 9.01
CA PHE A 400 24.37 26.46 9.19
C PHE A 400 25.27 27.29 8.27
N THR A 401 26.55 27.35 8.63
CA THR A 401 27.57 28.07 7.86
C THR A 401 28.69 27.14 7.45
N SER A 402 29.09 27.25 6.20
CA SER A 402 30.24 26.57 5.63
C SER A 402 31.18 27.58 4.96
N SER A 403 32.42 27.17 4.78
CA SER A 403 33.49 27.95 4.18
C SER A 403 34.08 27.18 3.02
N GLY A 404 34.49 27.91 1.98
CA GLY A 404 34.99 27.30 0.77
C GLY A 404 35.38 28.32 -0.28
N THR A 405 35.61 27.84 -1.49
CA THR A 405 35.98 28.69 -2.64
C THR A 405 35.20 28.31 -3.89
N ARG A 406 35.18 29.21 -4.87
CA ARG A 406 34.63 28.96 -6.23
C ARG A 406 35.72 28.35 -7.10
N SER A 407 35.37 27.46 -8.01
CA SER A 407 36.27 26.93 -9.04
C SER A 407 36.86 28.07 -9.88
N PRO A 408 38.13 27.95 -10.34
CA PRO A 408 38.67 28.87 -11.34
C PRO A 408 37.88 28.78 -12.64
N ASP A 409 37.92 29.86 -13.43
CA ASP A 409 37.36 29.87 -14.79
C ASP A 409 38.19 28.96 -15.70
N LEU A 410 37.50 28.17 -16.53
CA LEU A 410 38.12 27.19 -17.41
C LEU A 410 39.03 27.86 -18.46
N ALA A 411 38.70 29.09 -18.87
CA ALA A 411 39.53 29.88 -19.78
C ALA A 411 40.87 30.28 -19.15
N SER A 412 40.92 30.51 -17.83
CA SER A 412 42.15 30.86 -17.10
C SER A 412 42.85 29.67 -16.46
N LEU A 413 42.34 28.45 -16.66
CA LEU A 413 42.91 27.24 -16.08
C LEU A 413 44.34 26.99 -16.62
N VAL A 414 45.27 26.74 -15.71
CA VAL A 414 46.67 26.38 -15.99
C VAL A 414 46.99 25.12 -15.21
N GLY A 415 47.72 24.20 -15.83
CA GLY A 415 48.17 22.96 -15.18
C GLY A 415 48.58 21.91 -16.21
N ASP A 416 49.81 21.43 -16.10
CA ASP A 416 50.39 20.48 -17.06
C ASP A 416 50.05 19.03 -16.71
N SER A 417 49.85 18.71 -15.43
CA SER A 417 49.65 17.35 -14.92
C SER A 417 48.37 17.20 -14.09
N SER A 418 47.97 15.95 -13.87
CA SER A 418 46.85 15.56 -13.02
C SER A 418 47.15 14.21 -12.37
N THR A 419 47.63 14.23 -11.13
CA THR A 419 48.17 13.06 -10.41
C THR A 419 47.47 12.84 -9.07
N GLY A 420 47.50 11.61 -8.54
CA GLY A 420 47.01 11.29 -7.18
C GLY A 420 45.54 10.85 -7.07
N HIS A 421 44.83 10.70 -8.20
CA HIS A 421 43.46 10.22 -8.29
C HIS A 421 43.27 9.20 -9.42
N GLU A 422 44.23 8.28 -9.58
CA GLU A 422 44.23 7.31 -10.67
C GLU A 422 42.99 6.38 -10.65
N GLU A 423 42.40 6.15 -9.47
CA GLU A 423 41.13 5.43 -9.31
C GLU A 423 39.96 6.12 -10.03
N LEU A 424 39.99 7.45 -10.12
CA LEU A 424 38.98 8.26 -10.80
C LEU A 424 39.25 8.39 -12.30
N LEU A 425 40.16 7.60 -12.87
CA LEU A 425 40.33 7.39 -14.32
C LEU A 425 39.60 6.12 -14.81
N LEU A 426 39.11 5.29 -13.89
CA LEU A 426 38.50 4.01 -14.23
C LEU A 426 37.12 4.20 -14.88
N LEU A 427 36.88 3.42 -15.92
CA LEU A 427 35.61 3.27 -16.62
C LEU A 427 35.41 1.77 -16.90
N PRO A 428 34.20 1.22 -16.75
CA PRO A 428 33.91 -0.18 -17.03
C PRO A 428 34.06 -0.51 -18.52
N GLU A 429 34.15 -1.80 -18.85
CA GLU A 429 34.27 -2.27 -20.25
C GLU A 429 33.12 -1.80 -21.13
N ARG A 430 31.90 -1.69 -20.59
CA ARG A 430 30.73 -1.19 -21.32
C ARG A 430 30.85 0.28 -21.75
N ALA A 431 31.72 1.07 -21.11
CA ALA A 431 31.97 2.46 -21.46
C ALA A 431 33.19 2.63 -22.39
N GLN A 432 33.64 1.55 -23.04
CA GLN A 432 34.83 1.58 -23.90
C GLN A 432 34.68 2.56 -25.07
N GLY A 433 33.50 2.67 -25.69
CA GLY A 433 33.26 3.62 -26.78
C GLY A 433 33.49 5.07 -26.36
N ILE A 434 32.97 5.44 -25.18
CA ILE A 434 33.18 6.77 -24.59
C ILE A 434 34.64 6.99 -24.20
N ARG A 435 35.32 5.96 -23.67
CA ARG A 435 36.76 6.02 -23.34
C ARG A 435 37.59 6.32 -24.60
N GLU A 436 37.33 5.59 -25.68
CA GLU A 436 38.01 5.77 -26.97
C GLU A 436 37.73 7.17 -27.55
N LEU A 437 36.48 7.62 -27.50
CA LEU A 437 36.10 8.97 -27.90
C LEU A 437 36.86 10.03 -27.10
N GLY A 438 36.87 9.95 -25.77
CA GLY A 438 37.62 10.88 -24.91
C GLY A 438 39.12 10.91 -25.24
N SER A 439 39.72 9.74 -25.49
CA SER A 439 41.13 9.65 -25.89
C SER A 439 41.42 10.28 -27.26
N SER A 440 40.45 10.25 -28.17
CA SER A 440 40.57 10.84 -29.52
C SER A 440 40.51 12.38 -29.51
N LEU A 441 39.98 12.99 -28.45
CA LEU A 441 39.90 14.44 -28.28
C LEU A 441 41.24 15.06 -27.88
N VAL A 442 42.22 14.24 -27.49
CA VAL A 442 43.51 14.70 -26.98
C VAL A 442 44.67 14.17 -27.82
N THR A 443 45.77 14.90 -27.80
CA THR A 443 47.02 14.53 -28.50
C THR A 443 48.14 14.29 -27.49
N GLU A 444 49.13 13.48 -27.88
CA GLU A 444 50.29 13.21 -27.04
C GLU A 444 51.03 14.51 -26.69
N GLY A 445 51.34 14.71 -25.41
CA GLY A 445 51.98 15.92 -24.90
C GLY A 445 51.04 17.06 -24.49
N MET A 446 49.72 16.94 -24.68
CA MET A 446 48.77 17.90 -24.11
C MET A 446 48.78 17.86 -22.58
N GLY A 447 48.89 19.04 -21.95
CA GLY A 447 48.77 19.21 -20.51
C GLY A 447 47.34 19.03 -20.01
N ALA A 448 47.17 18.74 -18.72
CA ALA A 448 45.87 18.44 -18.11
C ALA A 448 44.82 19.54 -18.35
N ALA A 449 45.17 20.82 -18.17
CA ALA A 449 44.27 21.94 -18.43
C ALA A 449 43.79 21.99 -19.90
N ASP A 450 44.66 21.68 -20.85
CA ASP A 450 44.31 21.64 -22.28
C ASP A 450 43.41 20.45 -22.61
N ARG A 451 43.59 19.31 -21.95
CA ARG A 451 42.69 18.15 -22.08
C ARG A 451 41.29 18.46 -21.58
N VAL A 452 41.17 19.12 -20.43
CA VAL A 452 39.86 19.58 -19.90
C VAL A 452 39.20 20.53 -20.89
N ARG A 453 39.93 21.52 -21.41
CA ARG A 453 39.41 22.44 -22.43
C ARG A 453 39.00 21.74 -23.72
N ALA A 454 39.72 20.70 -24.16
CA ALA A 454 39.37 19.93 -25.35
C ALA A 454 38.05 19.17 -25.19
N VAL A 455 37.85 18.51 -24.04
CA VAL A 455 36.58 17.82 -23.72
C VAL A 455 35.43 18.82 -23.63
N HIS A 456 35.62 19.92 -22.89
CA HIS A 456 34.61 20.98 -22.81
C HIS A 456 34.27 21.52 -24.20
N ALA A 457 35.27 21.83 -25.03
CA ALA A 457 35.04 22.32 -26.38
C ALA A 457 34.26 21.33 -27.25
N TYR A 458 34.50 20.02 -27.14
CA TYR A 458 33.71 19.00 -27.84
C TYR A 458 32.23 19.05 -27.43
N MET A 459 31.96 19.15 -26.13
CA MET A 459 30.61 19.16 -25.56
C MET A 459 29.85 20.48 -25.73
N THR A 460 30.54 21.58 -26.05
CA THR A 460 29.91 22.89 -26.21
C THR A 460 29.96 23.44 -27.64
N THR A 461 30.73 22.82 -28.53
CA THR A 461 30.83 23.25 -29.94
C THR A 461 29.82 22.51 -30.80
N GLY A 462 29.03 23.26 -31.57
CA GLY A 462 28.00 22.71 -32.46
C GLY A 462 26.59 22.89 -31.89
N VAL A 463 25.66 22.07 -32.36
CA VAL A 463 24.27 22.06 -31.88
C VAL A 463 24.15 21.01 -30.79
N TRP A 464 23.99 21.49 -29.56
CA TRP A 464 23.69 20.72 -28.35
C TRP A 464 22.37 21.26 -27.80
N ASP A 465 21.41 20.37 -27.60
CA ASP A 465 20.05 20.71 -27.20
C ASP A 465 19.80 20.30 -25.75
N TYR A 466 19.17 21.20 -25.00
CA TYR A 466 18.73 20.89 -23.64
C TYR A 466 17.26 20.51 -23.67
N SER A 467 16.95 19.28 -23.26
CA SER A 467 15.60 18.76 -23.24
C SER A 467 15.37 17.81 -22.07
N GLU A 468 14.43 18.18 -21.20
CA GLU A 468 13.92 17.36 -20.10
C GLU A 468 12.81 16.38 -20.55
N GLN A 469 12.38 16.51 -21.81
CA GLN A 469 11.27 15.75 -22.41
C GLN A 469 11.74 14.52 -23.20
N LEU A 470 13.05 14.28 -23.31
CA LEU A 470 13.56 13.07 -23.95
C LEU A 470 13.35 11.85 -23.03
N ASP A 471 12.79 10.80 -23.61
CA ASP A 471 12.64 9.47 -23.00
C ASP A 471 13.94 8.67 -23.09
N LEU A 472 15.05 9.28 -22.62
CA LEU A 472 16.32 8.59 -22.43
C LEU A 472 16.35 8.07 -20.99
N PRO A 473 16.70 6.79 -20.74
CA PRO A 473 16.79 6.26 -19.38
C PRO A 473 17.75 7.12 -18.55
N GLY A 474 17.27 7.62 -17.40
CA GLY A 474 18.18 8.17 -16.39
C GLY A 474 19.11 7.08 -15.86
N PHE A 475 20.25 7.46 -15.30
CA PHE A 475 21.29 6.56 -14.76
C PHE A 475 20.85 5.68 -13.55
N ALA A 476 19.55 5.66 -13.22
CA ALA A 476 18.95 4.85 -12.16
C ALA A 476 17.89 3.84 -12.68
N GLY A 477 17.78 3.64 -14.00
CA GLY A 477 16.88 2.64 -14.58
C GLY A 477 17.30 1.20 -14.27
N ALA A 478 16.35 0.37 -13.83
CA ALA A 478 16.51 -1.08 -13.60
C ALA A 478 16.83 -1.90 -14.88
N SER A 479 17.08 -1.24 -16.01
CA SER A 479 17.41 -1.82 -17.32
C SER A 479 18.89 -2.17 -17.49
N GLY A 480 19.79 -1.63 -16.66
CA GLY A 480 21.22 -1.95 -16.71
C GLY A 480 21.96 -1.43 -17.94
N ASP A 481 21.47 -0.34 -18.55
CA ASP A 481 21.88 0.19 -19.87
C ASP A 481 22.37 1.65 -19.83
N GLY A 482 22.70 2.21 -18.66
CA GLY A 482 23.01 3.65 -18.53
C GLY A 482 24.23 4.13 -19.33
N TRP A 483 25.22 3.28 -19.59
CA TRP A 483 26.33 3.62 -20.51
C TRP A 483 25.91 3.65 -21.99
N GLU A 484 24.99 2.76 -22.39
CA GLU A 484 24.41 2.76 -23.75
C GLU A 484 23.53 4.00 -23.97
N ALA A 485 22.76 4.39 -22.95
CA ALA A 485 22.01 5.64 -22.96
C ALA A 485 22.94 6.87 -23.12
N LEU A 486 24.10 6.84 -22.47
CA LEU A 486 25.09 7.91 -22.57
C LEU A 486 25.77 7.97 -23.95
N GLU A 487 26.03 6.82 -24.58
CA GLU A 487 26.47 6.76 -25.98
C GLU A 487 25.40 7.32 -26.92
N GLY A 488 24.13 6.92 -26.74
CA GLY A 488 23.00 7.46 -27.49
C GLY A 488 22.81 8.97 -27.31
N PHE A 489 23.05 9.50 -26.11
CA PHE A 489 23.09 10.95 -25.86
C PHE A 489 24.21 11.64 -26.64
N LEU A 490 25.42 11.07 -26.69
CA LEU A 490 26.55 11.65 -27.43
C LEU A 490 26.30 11.67 -28.94
N GLU A 491 25.53 10.71 -29.45
CA GLU A 491 25.08 10.67 -30.85
C GLU A 491 23.95 11.68 -31.13
N THR A 492 22.95 11.75 -30.27
CA THR A 492 21.76 12.62 -30.46
C THR A 492 22.02 14.08 -30.10
N ARG A 493 22.95 14.34 -29.18
CA ARG A 493 23.30 15.66 -28.61
C ARG A 493 22.11 16.41 -28.03
N SER A 494 21.12 15.68 -27.53
CA SER A 494 19.95 16.23 -26.83
C SER A 494 19.72 15.47 -25.53
N GLY A 495 19.62 16.20 -24.42
CA GLY A 495 19.44 15.63 -23.08
C GLY A 495 19.36 16.73 -22.02
N TYR A 496 19.39 16.35 -20.75
CA TYR A 496 19.37 17.28 -19.60
C TYR A 496 20.65 17.18 -18.76
N CYS A 497 20.77 17.99 -17.70
CA CYS A 497 22.02 18.23 -16.96
C CYS A 497 22.79 16.96 -16.56
N VAL A 498 22.11 15.89 -16.15
CA VAL A 498 22.74 14.62 -15.78
C VAL A 498 23.45 13.94 -16.95
N HIS A 499 22.87 13.97 -18.15
CA HIS A 499 23.49 13.41 -19.36
C HIS A 499 24.77 14.18 -19.71
N TYR A 500 24.70 15.51 -19.69
CA TYR A 500 25.85 16.38 -19.94
C TYR A 500 26.96 16.15 -18.92
N ALA A 501 26.64 16.16 -17.62
CA ALA A 501 27.60 15.97 -16.55
C ALA A 501 28.27 14.59 -16.62
N SER A 502 27.49 13.53 -16.82
CA SER A 502 28.00 12.16 -16.90
C SER A 502 28.84 11.92 -18.17
N ALA A 503 28.41 12.45 -19.32
CA ALA A 503 29.18 12.39 -20.56
C ALA A 503 30.52 13.10 -20.41
N THR A 504 30.50 14.30 -19.86
CA THR A 504 31.71 15.09 -19.62
C THR A 504 32.64 14.38 -18.64
N GLY A 505 32.12 13.86 -17.53
CA GLY A 505 32.90 13.06 -16.58
C GLY A 505 33.56 11.85 -17.25
N ALA A 506 32.82 11.09 -18.05
CA ALA A 506 33.33 9.91 -18.75
C ALA A 506 34.36 10.28 -19.84
N LEU A 507 34.13 11.32 -20.62
CA LEU A 507 35.06 11.81 -21.63
C LEU A 507 36.36 12.32 -21.02
N LEU A 508 36.29 13.03 -19.87
CA LEU A 508 37.48 13.46 -19.11
C LEU A 508 38.32 12.26 -18.67
N ARG A 509 37.68 11.21 -18.13
CA ARG A 509 38.38 9.96 -17.77
C ARG A 509 39.03 9.29 -18.98
N GLY A 510 38.34 9.26 -20.12
CA GLY A 510 38.88 8.79 -21.40
C GLY A 510 40.06 9.63 -21.91
N ALA A 511 40.03 10.93 -21.67
CA ALA A 511 41.11 11.87 -21.98
C ALA A 511 42.30 11.79 -21.01
N GLY A 512 42.23 10.95 -19.97
CA GLY A 512 43.29 10.78 -18.97
C GLY A 512 43.28 11.85 -17.88
N VAL A 513 42.13 12.47 -17.61
CA VAL A 513 41.94 13.43 -16.50
C VAL A 513 41.00 12.80 -15.47
N PRO A 514 41.44 12.61 -14.20
CA PRO A 514 40.58 12.17 -13.11
C PRO A 514 39.37 13.09 -12.99
N ALA A 515 38.18 12.51 -12.97
CA ALA A 515 36.94 13.27 -12.98
C ALA A 515 35.84 12.60 -12.17
N ARG A 516 34.92 13.39 -11.64
CA ARG A 516 33.73 12.92 -10.90
C ARG A 516 32.50 13.74 -11.29
N VAL A 517 31.32 13.17 -11.09
CA VAL A 517 30.06 13.90 -11.29
C VAL A 517 29.62 14.50 -9.96
N VAL A 518 29.01 15.67 -10.01
CA VAL A 518 28.52 16.40 -8.84
C VAL A 518 27.04 16.66 -9.00
N VAL A 519 26.30 16.50 -7.92
CA VAL A 519 24.88 16.85 -7.82
C VAL A 519 24.75 18.00 -6.83
N GLY A 520 23.95 18.99 -7.19
CA GLY A 520 23.77 20.20 -6.39
C GLY A 520 22.71 21.11 -6.97
N PHE A 521 22.90 22.42 -6.78
CA PHE A 521 21.99 23.45 -7.27
C PHE A 521 22.73 24.60 -7.96
N LEU A 522 22.10 25.12 -9.01
CA LEU A 522 22.42 26.42 -9.59
C LEU A 522 22.19 27.54 -8.54
N PRO A 523 22.72 28.76 -8.78
CA PRO A 523 22.72 29.82 -7.78
C PRO A 523 21.36 30.31 -7.27
N GLY A 524 20.24 29.87 -7.86
CA GLY A 524 18.90 30.31 -7.46
C GLY A 524 18.57 31.72 -7.91
N ASP A 525 17.39 32.19 -7.53
CA ASP A 525 16.90 33.55 -7.79
C ASP A 525 17.37 34.54 -6.72
N GLU A 526 17.61 35.79 -7.10
CA GLU A 526 18.00 36.83 -6.14
C GLU A 526 16.81 37.25 -5.25
N ILE A 527 17.02 37.34 -3.94
CA ILE A 527 16.02 37.78 -2.97
C ILE A 527 16.63 38.78 -1.98
N ALA A 528 15.76 39.44 -1.20
CA ALA A 528 16.23 40.32 -0.13
C ALA A 528 17.08 39.53 0.89
N GLY A 529 18.38 39.85 0.96
CA GLY A 529 19.31 39.24 1.92
C GLY A 529 20.02 37.98 1.44
N GLY A 530 19.88 37.58 0.17
CA GLY A 530 20.59 36.41 -0.36
C GLY A 530 19.99 35.89 -1.67
N ARG A 531 19.93 34.58 -1.81
CA ARG A 531 19.34 33.89 -2.96
C ARG A 531 18.40 32.78 -2.50
N SER A 532 17.35 32.56 -3.28
CA SER A 532 16.36 31.50 -3.08
C SER A 532 16.63 30.37 -4.05
N VAL A 533 16.87 29.17 -3.51
CA VAL A 533 17.07 27.96 -4.29
C VAL A 533 15.82 27.10 -4.21
N THR A 534 15.38 26.62 -5.36
CA THR A 534 14.17 25.79 -5.52
C THR A 534 14.54 24.45 -6.17
N THR A 535 13.61 23.52 -6.19
CA THR A 535 13.74 22.21 -6.86
C THR A 535 14.13 22.35 -8.34
N ASN A 536 13.64 23.38 -9.03
CA ASN A 536 13.98 23.66 -10.44
C ASN A 536 15.43 24.12 -10.64
N HIS A 537 16.12 24.51 -9.56
CA HIS A 537 17.53 24.85 -9.62
C HIS A 537 18.44 23.64 -9.43
N MET A 538 17.89 22.45 -9.21
CA MET A 538 18.70 21.24 -9.08
C MET A 538 19.47 20.97 -10.35
N HIS A 539 20.74 20.62 -10.22
CA HIS A 539 21.67 20.59 -11.34
C HIS A 539 22.80 19.60 -11.10
N ALA A 540 23.36 19.10 -12.19
CA ALA A 540 24.51 18.23 -12.18
C ALA A 540 25.62 18.78 -13.09
N TRP A 541 26.87 18.64 -12.66
CA TRP A 541 28.06 19.03 -13.42
C TRP A 541 29.20 18.03 -13.23
N ALA A 542 30.24 18.11 -14.04
CA ALA A 542 31.46 17.34 -13.86
C ALA A 542 32.53 18.19 -13.15
N GLU A 543 33.41 17.54 -12.39
CA GLU A 543 34.64 18.13 -11.89
C GLU A 543 35.85 17.36 -12.39
N ALA A 544 36.89 18.08 -12.77
CA ALA A 544 38.18 17.56 -13.21
C ALA A 544 39.27 17.91 -12.19
N TRP A 545 40.16 16.97 -11.91
CA TRP A 545 41.35 17.23 -11.11
C TRP A 545 42.48 17.78 -11.97
N VAL A 546 43.10 18.89 -11.56
CA VAL A 546 44.30 19.44 -12.21
C VAL A 546 45.31 19.86 -11.15
N ASP A 547 46.56 19.40 -11.28
CA ASP A 547 47.62 19.70 -10.32
C ASP A 547 47.85 21.21 -10.23
N GLY A 548 47.89 21.75 -9.01
CA GLY A 548 48.02 23.19 -8.75
C GLY A 548 46.71 23.99 -8.87
N ALA A 549 45.62 23.41 -9.37
CA ALA A 549 44.28 24.02 -9.34
C ALA A 549 43.29 23.26 -8.44
N GLY A 550 43.55 21.97 -8.19
CA GLY A 550 42.65 21.07 -7.46
C GLY A 550 41.46 20.64 -8.32
N TRP A 551 40.30 20.45 -7.69
CA TRP A 551 39.04 20.19 -8.39
C TRP A 551 38.55 21.43 -9.12
N VAL A 552 38.25 21.29 -10.40
CA VAL A 552 37.78 22.35 -11.29
C VAL A 552 36.46 21.91 -11.92
N ARG A 553 35.42 22.75 -11.83
CA ARG A 553 34.14 22.47 -12.47
C ARG A 553 34.22 22.60 -13.98
N VAL A 554 33.65 21.61 -14.64
CA VAL A 554 33.51 21.52 -16.09
C VAL A 554 32.01 21.45 -16.38
N GLU A 555 31.41 22.62 -16.57
CA GLU A 555 30.00 22.75 -16.92
C GLU A 555 29.84 22.71 -18.44
N THR A 556 29.04 21.78 -18.94
CA THR A 556 28.82 21.60 -20.39
C THR A 556 27.36 21.67 -20.80
N THR A 557 26.45 21.88 -19.84
CA THR A 557 25.01 21.99 -20.09
C THR A 557 24.70 23.33 -20.77
N PRO A 558 24.03 23.34 -21.94
CA PRO A 558 23.64 24.58 -22.61
C PRO A 558 22.80 25.47 -21.69
N GLY A 559 23.15 26.76 -21.61
CA GLY A 559 22.38 27.75 -20.84
C GLY A 559 22.58 27.72 -19.31
N ALA A 560 23.28 26.73 -18.75
CA ALA A 560 23.42 26.57 -17.29
C ALA A 560 24.29 27.63 -16.57
N GLY A 561 24.87 28.60 -17.29
CA GLY A 561 25.57 29.77 -16.72
C GLY A 561 26.85 29.41 -15.93
N THR A 562 27.99 29.97 -16.32
CA THR A 562 29.29 29.73 -15.62
C THR A 562 29.41 30.38 -14.24
N GLY A 563 28.32 30.84 -13.63
CA GLY A 563 28.34 31.58 -12.36
C GLY A 563 28.66 33.07 -12.49
N GLN A 564 28.76 33.58 -13.72
CA GLN A 564 28.68 35.01 -14.01
C GLN A 564 27.28 35.32 -14.56
N ALA A 565 26.58 36.25 -13.92
CA ALA A 565 25.35 36.80 -14.45
C ALA A 565 25.64 37.40 -15.84
N SER A 566 25.17 36.75 -16.90
CA SER A 566 25.06 37.37 -18.22
C SER A 566 23.67 37.99 -18.31
N PRO A 567 23.55 39.27 -18.69
CA PRO A 567 22.27 39.97 -18.73
C PRO A 567 21.43 39.50 -19.92
N GLU A 568 20.15 39.27 -19.64
CA GLU A 568 18.99 39.26 -20.54
C GLU A 568 19.03 38.30 -21.75
N GLY A 569 18.13 37.33 -21.72
CA GLY A 569 17.61 36.63 -22.89
C GLY A 569 16.08 36.69 -22.84
N ASP A 570 15.51 37.47 -23.75
CA ASP A 570 14.10 37.80 -23.88
C ASP A 570 13.15 36.58 -23.82
N GLU A 571 12.31 36.52 -22.79
CA GLU A 571 10.99 35.90 -22.92
C GLU A 571 9.89 36.96 -22.84
N GLN A 572 9.31 37.15 -24.01
CA GLN A 572 8.27 38.07 -24.39
C GLN A 572 7.01 37.89 -23.53
N THR A 573 6.93 38.59 -22.39
CA THR A 573 5.71 38.64 -21.57
C THR A 573 4.94 39.93 -21.86
N GLN A 574 3.72 39.77 -22.37
CA GLN A 574 2.75 40.83 -22.56
C GLN A 574 2.42 41.52 -21.23
N GLU A 575 2.39 42.85 -21.24
CA GLU A 575 1.91 43.70 -20.14
C GLU A 575 0.52 43.25 -19.64
N PRO A 576 0.30 43.36 -18.32
CA PRO A 576 -0.91 44.02 -17.86
C PRO A 576 -0.62 45.22 -16.96
N THR A 577 -1.26 46.32 -17.36
CA THR A 577 -1.49 47.61 -16.69
C THR A 577 -1.62 47.57 -15.15
N PRO A 578 -1.10 48.59 -14.43
CA PRO A 578 -1.00 48.63 -12.97
C PRO A 578 -2.28 49.10 -12.26
N THR A 579 -2.45 48.71 -11.00
CA THR A 579 -3.29 49.43 -10.01
C THR A 579 -2.65 49.26 -8.62
N PRO A 580 -2.63 50.30 -7.75
CA PRO A 580 -1.48 50.57 -6.88
C PRO A 580 -1.61 50.12 -5.42
N THR A 581 -0.42 50.04 -4.81
CA THR A 581 0.04 50.06 -3.42
C THR A 581 -0.83 50.76 -2.35
N GLU A 582 -0.97 50.08 -1.20
CA GLU A 582 -0.90 50.66 0.17
C GLU A 582 -0.18 49.58 1.03
N SER A 583 1.10 49.72 1.42
CA SER A 583 1.74 50.63 2.39
C SER A 583 1.14 50.59 3.80
N ALA A 584 1.69 49.73 4.66
CA ALA A 584 1.78 50.02 6.10
C ALA A 584 2.98 49.27 6.73
N ALA A 585 3.97 50.05 7.16
CA ALA A 585 4.96 49.68 8.16
C ALA A 585 4.78 50.61 9.38
N PRO A 586 5.57 50.49 10.46
CA PRO A 586 5.44 49.54 11.56
C PRO A 586 5.27 50.27 12.92
N THR A 587 4.98 49.59 14.03
CA THR A 587 5.14 50.13 15.40
C THR A 587 5.28 49.01 16.45
N PRO A 588 6.04 49.20 17.57
CA PRO A 588 6.90 48.17 18.17
C PRO A 588 6.63 47.81 19.67
N THR A 589 7.36 46.79 20.18
CA THR A 589 7.88 46.61 21.58
C THR A 589 6.86 46.22 22.69
N PRO A 590 7.20 45.51 23.82
CA PRO A 590 8.52 45.16 24.41
C PRO A 590 8.79 43.71 24.88
N SER A 591 10.09 43.52 25.16
CA SER A 591 10.82 42.61 26.05
C SER A 591 10.16 42.13 27.35
N ALA A 592 10.56 40.92 27.77
CA ALA A 592 10.89 40.60 29.15
C ALA A 592 12.11 39.66 29.23
N THR A 593 13.19 40.19 29.79
CA THR A 593 14.43 39.51 30.18
C THR A 593 14.24 38.81 31.53
N GLN A 594 14.79 37.62 31.70
CA GLN A 594 15.40 37.25 32.99
C GLN A 594 16.64 36.38 32.75
N SER A 595 17.74 36.85 33.34
CA SER A 595 19.10 36.32 33.32
C SER A 595 19.47 35.95 34.75
N ALA A 596 20.14 34.81 34.94
CA ALA A 596 21.33 34.66 35.78
C ALA A 596 21.85 33.21 35.77
N ALA A 597 23.09 33.05 35.30
CA ALA A 597 23.98 31.91 35.56
C ALA A 597 24.88 32.24 36.78
N PRO A 598 25.99 31.54 37.14
CA PRO A 598 26.53 30.23 36.70
C PRO A 598 27.21 29.37 37.84
N THR A 599 27.79 28.22 37.42
CA THR A 599 29.03 27.55 37.90
C THR A 599 29.04 26.70 39.19
N THR A 600 29.34 25.39 39.06
CA THR A 600 30.59 24.72 39.55
C THR A 600 30.56 23.18 39.35
N ALA A 601 31.58 22.66 38.65
CA ALA A 601 32.22 21.37 38.91
C ALA A 601 33.54 21.67 39.68
N PRO A 602 34.35 20.72 40.25
CA PRO A 602 34.47 19.27 39.95
C PRO A 602 34.78 18.33 41.17
N THR A 603 34.99 17.02 40.90
CA THR A 603 36.00 16.08 41.51
C THR A 603 35.49 14.75 42.13
N ALA A 604 35.81 13.66 41.41
CA ALA A 604 36.35 12.32 41.74
C ALA A 604 35.87 11.41 42.92
N SER A 605 35.45 10.20 42.50
CA SER A 605 35.73 8.82 43.04
C SER A 605 35.14 8.36 44.39
N PRO A 606 35.02 7.03 44.68
CA PRO A 606 35.11 5.81 43.85
C PRO A 606 33.91 4.84 44.00
N THR A 607 33.92 3.79 43.17
CA THR A 607 33.11 2.55 43.22
C THR A 607 33.09 1.88 44.60
N PRO A 608 31.95 1.27 44.99
CA PRO A 608 32.00 -0.05 45.61
C PRO A 608 31.17 -1.08 44.83
N SER A 609 31.82 -2.21 44.61
CA SER A 609 31.31 -3.44 44.04
C SER A 609 30.35 -4.15 44.99
N SER A 610 29.29 -4.75 44.44
CA SER A 610 28.69 -6.07 44.77
C SER A 610 27.18 -6.05 44.54
N PRO A 611 26.51 -7.20 44.41
CA PRO A 611 26.89 -8.48 43.82
C PRO A 611 25.92 -8.87 42.67
N GLY A 612 26.29 -9.89 41.89
CA GLY A 612 25.47 -10.43 40.81
C GLY A 612 24.03 -10.68 41.24
N VAL A 613 23.10 -9.98 40.60
CA VAL A 613 21.69 -10.32 40.60
C VAL A 613 21.50 -11.27 39.43
N ALA A 614 21.21 -12.53 39.76
CA ALA A 614 20.77 -13.53 38.81
C ALA A 614 19.60 -12.97 37.99
N GLU A 615 19.71 -13.08 36.67
CA GLU A 615 18.56 -12.85 35.80
C GLU A 615 17.40 -13.74 36.27
N PRO A 616 16.19 -13.20 36.46
CA PRO A 616 15.01 -14.02 36.41
C PRO A 616 14.94 -14.52 34.97
N GLY A 617 15.31 -15.79 34.77
CA GLY A 617 15.00 -16.50 33.54
C GLY A 617 13.49 -16.47 33.35
N ALA A 618 13.02 -15.46 32.61
CA ALA A 618 11.78 -15.57 31.90
C ALA A 618 11.95 -16.80 31.03
N THR A 619 11.18 -17.85 31.32
CA THR A 619 11.08 -19.01 30.45
C THR A 619 10.53 -18.50 29.12
N ALA A 620 11.43 -18.05 28.24
CA ALA A 620 11.11 -17.67 26.89
C ALA A 620 10.51 -18.92 26.25
N ILE A 621 9.22 -18.83 25.99
CA ILE A 621 8.49 -19.89 25.33
C ILE A 621 9.14 -20.07 23.96
N ASP A 622 9.78 -21.22 23.74
CA ASP A 622 10.39 -21.54 22.46
C ASP A 622 9.29 -21.75 21.41
N TRP A 623 8.97 -20.67 20.71
CA TRP A 623 7.96 -20.64 19.66
C TRP A 623 8.26 -21.61 18.51
N ALA A 624 9.53 -21.95 18.29
CA ALA A 624 9.92 -22.95 17.29
C ALA A 624 9.47 -24.36 17.71
N ALA A 625 9.54 -24.69 19.00
CA ALA A 625 9.06 -25.96 19.54
C ALA A 625 7.51 -26.07 19.58
N LEU A 626 6.79 -24.95 19.71
CA LEU A 626 5.33 -24.91 19.76
C LEU A 626 4.65 -24.84 18.39
N ARG A 627 5.33 -24.34 17.35
CA ARG A 627 4.81 -24.27 15.97
C ARG A 627 4.13 -25.56 15.47
N PRO A 628 4.72 -26.77 15.56
CA PRO A 628 4.07 -27.99 15.09
C PRO A 628 2.82 -28.36 15.92
N TRP A 629 2.81 -28.03 17.21
CA TRP A 629 1.64 -28.25 18.08
C TRP A 629 0.51 -27.26 17.79
N LEU A 630 0.84 -26.01 17.47
CA LEU A 630 -0.12 -25.00 17.04
C LEU A 630 -0.72 -25.34 15.67
N ILE A 631 0.10 -25.81 14.72
CA ILE A 631 -0.37 -26.29 13.42
C ILE A 631 -1.25 -27.53 13.61
N GLY A 632 -0.84 -28.48 14.45
CA GLY A 632 -1.62 -29.66 14.80
C GLY A 632 -2.95 -29.32 15.46
N ALA A 633 -2.95 -28.40 16.42
CA ALA A 633 -4.15 -27.91 17.09
C ALA A 633 -5.08 -27.14 16.13
N GLY A 634 -4.50 -26.32 15.25
CA GLY A 634 -5.21 -25.61 14.19
C GLY A 634 -5.88 -26.57 13.21
N LEU A 635 -5.19 -27.63 12.79
CA LEU A 635 -5.73 -28.67 11.91
C LEU A 635 -6.86 -29.46 12.59
N VAL A 636 -6.68 -29.84 13.86
CA VAL A 636 -7.73 -30.52 14.65
C VAL A 636 -8.95 -29.61 14.81
N LEU A 637 -8.74 -28.32 15.08
CA LEU A 637 -9.83 -27.35 15.19
C LEU A 637 -10.55 -27.15 13.86
N LEU A 638 -9.82 -27.07 12.74
CA LEU A 638 -10.36 -26.98 11.39
C LEU A 638 -11.23 -28.21 11.05
N LEU A 639 -10.75 -29.41 11.38
CA LEU A 639 -11.48 -30.67 11.17
C LEU A 639 -12.69 -30.81 12.12
N ALA A 640 -12.61 -30.28 13.34
CA ALA A 640 -13.70 -30.29 14.32
C ALA A 640 -14.73 -29.18 14.09
N LEU A 641 -14.41 -28.18 13.28
CA LEU A 641 -15.23 -26.99 13.06
C LEU A 641 -16.65 -27.31 12.58
N PRO A 642 -16.89 -28.15 11.55
CA PRO A 642 -18.24 -28.40 11.07
C PRO A 642 -19.11 -29.06 12.16
N TRP A 643 -18.53 -29.94 12.98
CA TRP A 643 -19.21 -30.55 14.11
C TRP A 643 -19.58 -29.52 15.20
N LEU A 644 -18.66 -28.61 15.54
CA LEU A 644 -18.90 -27.53 16.49
C LEU A 644 -19.99 -26.56 16.00
N VAL A 645 -19.93 -26.15 14.73
CA VAL A 645 -20.94 -25.30 14.06
C VAL A 645 -22.32 -25.96 14.17
N ARG A 646 -22.44 -27.23 13.78
CA ARG A 646 -23.71 -27.97 13.80
C ARG A 646 -24.29 -28.10 15.21
N ARG A 647 -23.43 -28.29 16.21
CA ARG A 647 -23.81 -28.33 17.63
C ARG A 647 -24.32 -26.98 18.12
N GLY A 648 -23.66 -25.88 17.72
CA GLY A 648 -24.10 -24.51 17.99
C GLY A 648 -25.46 -24.19 17.35
N GLN A 649 -25.60 -24.43 16.04
CA GLN A 649 -26.86 -24.26 15.31
C GLN A 649 -28.02 -25.01 15.98
N ARG A 650 -27.79 -26.26 16.39
CA ARG A 650 -28.79 -27.05 17.10
C ARG A 650 -29.19 -26.40 18.42
N ALA A 651 -28.24 -25.96 19.23
CA ALA A 651 -28.52 -25.31 20.51
C ALA A 651 -29.32 -24.01 20.30
N VAL A 652 -28.98 -23.21 19.30
CA VAL A 652 -29.69 -21.95 18.96
C VAL A 652 -31.10 -22.22 18.46
N ARG A 653 -31.28 -23.21 17.58
CA ARG A 653 -32.60 -23.60 17.06
C ARG A 653 -33.53 -24.08 18.17
N LEU A 654 -33.04 -24.94 19.08
CA LEU A 654 -33.86 -25.44 20.19
C LEU A 654 -34.25 -24.33 21.19
N ARG A 655 -33.42 -23.27 21.33
CA ARG A 655 -33.77 -22.08 22.13
C ARG A 655 -34.94 -21.27 21.56
N ARG A 656 -35.34 -21.48 20.30
CA ARG A 656 -36.49 -20.82 19.66
C ARG A 656 -37.80 -21.60 19.81
N GLY A 657 -37.84 -22.62 20.66
CA GLY A 657 -39.06 -23.40 20.94
C GLY A 657 -39.52 -24.24 19.75
N ALA A 658 -40.83 -24.46 19.62
CA ALA A 658 -41.39 -25.35 18.60
C ALA A 658 -41.02 -24.99 17.14
N PRO A 659 -41.02 -23.72 16.70
CA PRO A 659 -40.58 -23.34 15.35
C PRO A 659 -39.12 -23.73 15.07
N GLY A 660 -38.22 -23.50 16.03
CA GLY A 660 -36.82 -23.87 15.89
C GLY A 660 -36.57 -25.38 15.93
N GLY A 661 -37.34 -26.11 16.74
CA GLY A 661 -37.33 -27.58 16.77
C GLY A 661 -37.73 -28.20 15.41
N TRP A 662 -38.68 -27.58 14.70
CA TRP A 662 -39.06 -28.02 13.35
C TRP A 662 -37.94 -27.86 12.32
N HIS A 663 -37.22 -26.74 12.33
CA HIS A 663 -36.04 -26.56 11.48
C HIS A 663 -34.92 -27.56 11.80
N GLU A 664 -34.76 -27.92 13.08
CA GLU A 664 -33.79 -28.94 13.47
C GLU A 664 -34.17 -30.33 12.96
N LEU A 665 -35.46 -30.68 12.87
CA LEU A 665 -35.90 -31.92 12.22
C LEU A 665 -35.61 -31.92 10.72
N ARG A 666 -35.88 -30.80 10.03
CA ARG A 666 -35.52 -30.65 8.61
C ARG A 666 -34.01 -30.80 8.39
N ALA A 667 -33.19 -30.20 9.25
CA ALA A 667 -31.74 -30.34 9.21
C ALA A 667 -31.29 -31.78 9.49
N ALA A 668 -31.84 -32.45 10.50
CA ALA A 668 -31.52 -33.86 10.81
C ALA A 668 -31.93 -34.81 9.68
N LEU A 669 -33.02 -34.51 8.97
CA LEU A 669 -33.45 -35.26 7.79
C LEU A 669 -32.53 -35.03 6.58
N ALA A 670 -32.03 -33.81 6.40
CA ALA A 670 -31.00 -33.51 5.41
C ALA A 670 -29.67 -34.19 5.74
N ASP A 671 -29.29 -34.22 7.02
CA ASP A 671 -28.12 -34.96 7.53
C ASP A 671 -28.27 -36.47 7.34
N ALA A 672 -29.51 -36.96 7.32
CA ALA A 672 -29.84 -38.33 6.96
C ALA A 672 -29.69 -38.65 5.47
N GLY A 673 -29.40 -37.66 4.63
CA GLY A 673 -29.20 -37.82 3.19
C GLY A 673 -30.48 -37.73 2.38
N THR A 674 -31.60 -37.32 2.97
CA THR A 674 -32.83 -37.03 2.22
C THR A 674 -32.74 -35.64 1.58
N ARG A 675 -33.11 -35.52 0.29
CA ARG A 675 -33.11 -34.25 -0.44
C ARG A 675 -34.55 -33.75 -0.55
N LEU A 676 -34.84 -32.58 0.04
CA LEU A 676 -36.11 -31.89 -0.10
C LEU A 676 -35.86 -30.45 -0.53
N PRO A 677 -36.68 -29.89 -1.45
CA PRO A 677 -36.57 -28.49 -1.85
C PRO A 677 -36.92 -27.56 -0.68
N ALA A 678 -36.45 -26.32 -0.73
CA ALA A 678 -36.77 -25.32 0.30
C ALA A 678 -38.30 -25.10 0.45
N SER A 679 -39.02 -25.16 -0.67
CA SER A 679 -40.49 -25.06 -0.76
C SER A 679 -41.26 -26.27 -0.22
N ALA A 680 -40.57 -27.32 0.27
CA ALA A 680 -41.23 -28.53 0.74
C ALA A 680 -42.19 -28.22 1.89
N THR A 681 -43.44 -28.67 1.74
CA THR A 681 -44.51 -28.42 2.72
C THR A 681 -44.27 -29.21 4.02
N PRO A 682 -44.85 -28.79 5.15
CA PRO A 682 -44.74 -29.54 6.40
C PRO A 682 -45.17 -31.01 6.28
N GLY A 683 -46.19 -31.27 5.45
CA GLY A 683 -46.66 -32.63 5.14
C GLY A 683 -45.63 -33.45 4.37
N GLU A 684 -44.94 -32.86 3.38
CA GLU A 684 -43.90 -33.55 2.60
C GLU A 684 -42.67 -33.91 3.45
N VAL A 685 -42.24 -32.99 4.34
CA VAL A 685 -41.16 -33.26 5.30
C VAL A 685 -41.56 -34.40 6.23
N GLN A 686 -42.80 -34.40 6.73
CA GLN A 686 -43.31 -35.43 7.63
C GLN A 686 -43.41 -36.79 6.94
N ALA A 687 -43.90 -36.83 5.71
CA ALA A 687 -43.94 -38.04 4.90
C ALA A 687 -42.54 -38.62 4.66
N ALA A 688 -41.55 -37.76 4.42
CA ALA A 688 -40.16 -38.17 4.24
C ALA A 688 -39.52 -38.71 5.53
N ILE A 689 -39.83 -38.13 6.70
CA ILE A 689 -39.44 -38.69 8.01
C ILE A 689 -40.11 -40.05 8.22
N GLY A 690 -41.42 -40.13 7.95
CA GLY A 690 -42.22 -41.34 8.10
C GLY A 690 -41.73 -42.50 7.24
N ALA A 691 -41.37 -42.24 5.97
CA ALA A 691 -40.83 -43.24 5.06
C ALA A 691 -39.49 -43.80 5.53
N ARG A 692 -38.65 -42.98 6.17
CA ARG A 692 -37.30 -43.37 6.62
C ARG A 692 -37.28 -44.03 8.00
N LEU A 693 -38.34 -43.83 8.78
CA LEU A 693 -38.53 -44.36 10.13
C LEU A 693 -39.77 -45.27 10.21
N ALA A 694 -40.08 -46.00 9.14
CA ALA A 694 -41.26 -46.86 9.06
C ALA A 694 -41.35 -47.83 10.26
N ASP A 695 -40.20 -48.39 10.64
CA ASP A 695 -40.03 -49.36 11.72
C ASP A 695 -39.95 -48.76 13.14
N ASP A 696 -40.02 -47.43 13.29
CA ASP A 696 -39.98 -46.74 14.60
C ASP A 696 -41.24 -45.88 14.81
N PRO A 697 -42.35 -46.47 15.30
CA PRO A 697 -43.61 -45.75 15.54
C PRO A 697 -43.46 -44.60 16.53
N GLN A 698 -42.60 -44.76 17.54
CA GLN A 698 -42.38 -43.76 18.58
C GLN A 698 -41.72 -42.50 18.01
N ALA A 699 -40.72 -42.66 17.14
CA ALA A 699 -40.09 -41.55 16.45
C ALA A 699 -41.03 -40.86 15.46
N ARG A 700 -41.87 -41.61 14.74
CA ARG A 700 -42.88 -40.99 13.84
C ARG A 700 -43.87 -40.12 14.61
N SER A 701 -44.43 -40.63 15.71
CA SER A 701 -45.34 -39.85 16.55
C SER A 701 -44.66 -38.64 17.20
N ALA A 702 -43.37 -38.74 17.55
CA ALA A 702 -42.60 -37.59 18.03
C ALA A 702 -42.41 -36.52 16.95
N ALA A 703 -42.13 -36.90 15.70
CA ALA A 703 -42.04 -35.96 14.60
C ALA A 703 -43.39 -35.24 14.33
N ASP A 704 -44.51 -35.96 14.41
CA ASP A 704 -45.86 -35.38 14.26
C ASP A 704 -46.16 -34.35 15.36
N ARG A 705 -45.77 -34.63 16.61
CA ARG A 705 -45.93 -33.67 17.73
C ARG A 705 -45.13 -32.39 17.50
N VAL A 706 -43.89 -32.49 17.01
CA VAL A 706 -43.06 -31.32 16.69
C VAL A 706 -43.68 -30.50 15.55
N ARG A 707 -44.17 -31.16 14.49
CA ARG A 707 -44.87 -30.49 13.38
C ARG A 707 -46.09 -29.71 13.87
N LEU A 708 -46.98 -30.37 14.62
CA LEU A 708 -48.19 -29.75 15.14
C LEU A 708 -47.89 -28.60 16.12
N ALA A 709 -46.86 -28.74 16.95
CA ALA A 709 -46.42 -27.67 17.85
C ALA A 709 -45.89 -26.45 17.08
N ALA A 710 -45.13 -26.68 16.00
CA ALA A 710 -44.64 -25.60 15.14
C ALA A 710 -45.77 -24.92 14.36
N GLU A 711 -46.72 -25.68 13.80
CA GLU A 711 -47.90 -25.13 13.10
C GLU A 711 -48.76 -24.27 14.04
N ARG A 712 -49.05 -24.75 15.26
CA ARG A 712 -49.78 -23.95 16.26
C ARG A 712 -49.03 -22.69 16.68
N ALA A 713 -47.71 -22.73 16.74
CA ALA A 713 -46.89 -21.56 17.06
C ALA A 713 -46.92 -20.49 15.96
N VAL A 714 -47.32 -20.82 14.73
CA VAL A 714 -47.51 -19.86 13.64
C VAL A 714 -48.91 -19.24 13.66
N PHE A 715 -49.95 -20.04 13.91
CA PHE A 715 -51.34 -19.58 13.74
C PHE A 715 -52.08 -19.15 15.01
N ASP A 716 -51.71 -19.63 16.20
CA ASP A 716 -52.57 -19.52 17.39
C ASP A 716 -51.78 -19.58 18.71
N ALA A 717 -50.66 -18.87 18.79
CA ALA A 717 -49.80 -18.75 19.98
C ALA A 717 -49.39 -20.09 20.65
N GLY A 718 -49.04 -21.10 19.86
CA GLY A 718 -48.48 -22.37 20.36
C GLY A 718 -47.23 -22.22 21.25
N PRO A 719 -46.79 -23.29 21.94
CA PRO A 719 -45.71 -23.22 22.93
C PRO A 719 -44.37 -22.78 22.31
N ARG A 720 -44.00 -21.52 22.58
CA ARG A 720 -42.70 -20.93 22.25
C ARG A 720 -41.66 -21.10 23.37
N GLU A 721 -42.03 -21.78 24.44
CA GLU A 721 -41.16 -22.04 25.59
C GLU A 721 -39.93 -22.86 25.21
N ARG A 722 -38.79 -22.48 25.77
CA ARG A 722 -37.51 -23.18 25.58
C ARG A 722 -37.64 -24.60 26.11
N GLY A 723 -37.24 -25.60 25.32
CA GLY A 723 -37.21 -26.99 25.75
C GLY A 723 -38.49 -27.81 25.48
N ALA A 724 -39.61 -27.16 25.08
CA ALA A 724 -40.91 -27.81 24.95
C ALA A 724 -40.93 -29.00 23.97
N VAL A 725 -40.08 -28.98 22.93
CA VAL A 725 -39.99 -30.02 21.90
C VAL A 725 -38.63 -30.75 21.87
N ASP A 726 -37.71 -30.43 22.79
CA ASP A 726 -36.31 -30.89 22.72
C ASP A 726 -36.15 -32.40 22.87
N ALA A 727 -37.01 -33.04 23.67
CA ALA A 727 -37.01 -34.49 23.86
C ALA A 727 -37.43 -35.20 22.58
N ASP A 728 -38.51 -34.72 21.95
CA ASP A 728 -39.05 -35.26 20.70
C ASP A 728 -38.08 -35.05 19.53
N VAL A 729 -37.50 -33.86 19.39
CA VAL A 729 -36.48 -33.57 18.36
C VAL A 729 -35.25 -34.45 18.54
N ARG A 730 -34.79 -34.67 19.79
CA ARG A 730 -33.65 -35.57 20.08
C ARG A 730 -33.97 -37.02 19.74
N LEU A 731 -35.19 -37.48 20.01
CA LEU A 731 -35.62 -38.83 19.72
C LEU A 731 -35.63 -39.10 18.21
N VAL A 732 -36.25 -38.21 17.44
CA VAL A 732 -36.31 -38.30 15.96
C VAL A 732 -34.92 -38.20 15.33
N ALA A 733 -34.09 -37.23 15.74
CA ALA A 733 -32.75 -37.06 15.20
C ALA A 733 -31.84 -38.28 15.45
N ARG A 734 -31.96 -38.95 16.62
CA ARG A 734 -31.23 -40.20 16.89
C ARG A 734 -31.73 -41.36 16.03
N ALA A 735 -33.04 -41.47 15.83
CA ALA A 735 -33.63 -42.50 14.98
C ALA A 735 -33.18 -42.33 13.52
N LEU A 736 -33.18 -41.10 13.00
CA LEU A 736 -32.65 -40.75 11.67
C LEU A 736 -31.14 -41.01 11.52
N GLY A 737 -30.38 -40.84 12.59
CA GLY A 737 -28.95 -41.20 12.59
C GLY A 737 -28.70 -42.70 12.59
N ARG A 738 -29.58 -43.49 13.25
CA ARG A 738 -29.48 -44.96 13.31
C ARG A 738 -29.98 -45.65 12.03
N SER A 739 -30.85 -44.99 11.25
CA SER A 739 -31.29 -45.52 9.95
C SER A 739 -30.22 -45.44 8.85
N GLN A 740 -29.03 -44.94 9.17
CA GLN A 740 -27.88 -44.86 8.26
C GLN A 740 -26.82 -45.92 8.57
N PRO A 741 -26.07 -46.40 7.56
CA PRO A 741 -24.89 -47.23 7.79
C PRO A 741 -23.81 -46.47 8.56
N LEU A 742 -23.00 -47.19 9.35
CA LEU A 742 -21.99 -46.62 10.26
C LEU A 742 -21.07 -45.58 9.61
N TRP A 743 -20.60 -45.83 8.38
CA TRP A 743 -19.73 -44.89 7.67
C TRP A 743 -20.44 -43.57 7.31
N ARG A 744 -21.71 -43.60 6.91
CA ARG A 744 -22.50 -42.38 6.65
C ARG A 744 -22.83 -41.64 7.92
N ARG A 745 -23.02 -42.36 9.03
CA ARG A 745 -23.22 -41.76 10.34
C ARG A 745 -21.97 -41.01 10.81
N VAL A 746 -20.78 -41.60 10.63
CA VAL A 746 -19.51 -40.91 10.92
C VAL A 746 -19.32 -39.70 10.00
N LEU A 747 -19.55 -39.86 8.68
CA LEU A 747 -19.41 -38.78 7.71
C LEU A 747 -20.39 -37.63 7.97
N SER A 748 -21.67 -37.91 8.24
CA SER A 748 -22.69 -36.90 8.56
C SER A 748 -22.49 -36.24 9.92
N THR A 749 -21.70 -36.86 10.81
CA THR A 749 -21.30 -36.25 12.08
C THR A 749 -20.09 -35.33 11.89
N ALA A 750 -19.13 -35.71 11.04
CA ALA A 750 -17.93 -34.94 10.74
C ALA A 750 -18.17 -33.77 9.76
N LEU A 751 -18.95 -33.99 8.70
CA LEU A 751 -19.40 -32.99 7.72
C LEU A 751 -20.91 -33.12 7.49
N PRO A 752 -21.74 -32.51 8.36
CA PRO A 752 -23.20 -32.57 8.25
C PRO A 752 -23.70 -31.92 6.96
N PRO A 753 -24.44 -32.65 6.09
CA PRO A 753 -25.04 -32.09 4.88
C PRO A 753 -25.92 -30.85 5.11
N SER A 754 -26.49 -30.69 6.31
CA SER A 754 -27.31 -29.53 6.66
C SER A 754 -26.52 -28.22 6.77
N LEU A 755 -25.18 -28.26 6.86
CA LEU A 755 -24.35 -27.05 6.90
C LEU A 755 -24.17 -26.41 5.52
N VAL A 756 -24.14 -27.25 4.48
CA VAL A 756 -24.02 -26.80 3.08
C VAL A 756 -25.40 -26.43 2.50
N ARG A 757 -26.48 -26.94 3.10
CA ARG A 757 -27.85 -26.73 2.64
C ARG A 757 -28.61 -25.85 3.63
N VAL A 758 -28.64 -24.56 3.35
CA VAL A 758 -29.35 -23.56 4.16
C VAL A 758 -30.82 -23.95 4.28
N VAL A 759 -31.24 -24.37 5.48
CA VAL A 759 -32.66 -24.38 5.85
C VAL A 759 -32.99 -22.93 6.23
N PRO A 760 -33.81 -22.21 5.44
CA PRO A 760 -34.07 -20.80 5.72
C PRO A 760 -34.75 -20.65 7.09
N PRO A 761 -34.41 -19.61 7.88
CA PRO A 761 -35.17 -19.26 9.07
C PRO A 761 -36.57 -18.76 8.70
N ILE A 762 -37.56 -19.02 9.56
CA ILE A 762 -38.88 -18.37 9.49
C ILE A 762 -38.69 -16.85 9.63
N ASP A 763 -39.25 -16.08 8.69
CA ASP A 763 -39.47 -14.64 8.84
C ASP A 763 -40.44 -14.43 10.02
N GLU A 764 -40.04 -13.57 10.97
CA GLU A 764 -40.84 -13.19 12.16
C GLU A 764 -42.13 -12.46 11.79
#